data_AF-A0A7J0BY07-F1
#
_entry.id   AF-A0A7J0BY07-F1
#
_cell.length_a   1.000
_cell.length_b   1.000
_cell.length_c   1.000
_cell.angle_alpha   90.00
_cell.angle_beta   90.00
_cell.angle_gamma   90.00
#
_symmetry.space_group_name_H-M   'P 1'
#
loop_
_entity.id
_entity.type
_entity.pdbx_description
1 polymer ?
#
loop_
_entity_poly.entity_id
_entity_poly.type
_entity_poly.pdbx_seq_one_letter_code
_entity_poly.pdbx_strand_id
1 'polypeptide(L)'
;MKALFCTYDRPGYVGGPNAGLRRLLPALRERGIEAECLLLTFGDVRACPTLNALHRSGVPCQHAPYHATTEERVRWILSAVQQRPPAVFVPNIVPAAYYAAMHLKRRGIRCIGVLRSDDGFHRQLAQLFLRTSQERAMDAWVAVSDHLKRMVEQHTPCVVQIPSSAVFPHDDFLPRMHPDQPLRILYSGRLADTQKRISLVTRSLCRLTHTLPDTQATIAGNGPQRAEVEAILAAHPNARVTLLPPQDSANMPALLRTHHAVLLMSEYEGMPLCLLEGMAHGLVPLSTPVESGVPELIRHGETGFLLHEPERDLEEAARALRDPHTFARLSRNARDLVRERFSPDACADAWAHLIATQGASARPQPVRMPVRLCLPPSVGIREDDRATPFRALTAAAASLLPPHHPFLRPRCRPGFVDLYTVRRSILAALTHTLPQFRGTVVDMGAGCAPYRTLFLDAPAVTRYLTADMPQGGYGPQDMPHDAPPPWDMPWDGRTLPMEPGKAGAVVLTEVLEHCPDPARVLAEAHRVLTPGGLIFLTVPFLWPLHDVPCDAYRYTPWTLERLLQSTGFADVQVRPLGGFDAAMAQMLGLYIRRRSLQSGYLRVLRPLLSFAAAPVVRLLTAQDNPPSHFHEGLMCSGLWATARKPSFAPHADAGTPAPEARHGERGCASPLPDACTPAAPEQS
;
A
#
# COMPACT_ATOMS: atom_id res chain seq x y z
N MET A 1 24.77 -28.84 4.68
CA MET A 1 24.71 -27.95 5.85
C MET A 1 23.45 -27.10 5.76
N LYS A 2 22.69 -26.92 6.84
CA LYS A 2 21.43 -26.16 6.82
C LYS A 2 21.64 -24.66 7.06
N ALA A 3 21.11 -23.82 6.17
CA ALA A 3 21.12 -22.37 6.28
C ALA A 3 19.68 -21.83 6.19
N LEU A 4 19.30 -20.98 7.12
CA LEU A 4 17.94 -20.43 7.21
C LEU A 4 17.95 -18.92 7.05
N PHE A 5 17.23 -18.43 6.05
CA PHE A 5 17.03 -17.01 5.81
C PHE A 5 15.70 -16.57 6.39
N CYS A 6 15.60 -15.34 6.89
CA CYS A 6 14.33 -14.77 7.35
C CYS A 6 14.10 -13.41 6.70
N THR A 7 12.96 -13.24 6.03
CA THR A 7 12.58 -12.00 5.36
C THR A 7 11.06 -11.75 5.45
N TYR A 8 10.56 -10.69 4.82
CA TYR A 8 9.13 -10.44 4.69
C TYR A 8 8.68 -10.47 3.23
N ASP A 9 7.38 -10.63 2.97
CA ASP A 9 6.81 -10.55 1.62
C ASP A 9 5.39 -9.97 1.65
N ARG A 10 4.95 -9.34 0.56
CA ARG A 10 3.60 -8.77 0.44
C ARG A 10 3.09 -8.81 -1.00
N PRO A 11 1.76 -8.77 -1.23
CA PRO A 11 1.18 -8.69 -2.57
C PRO A 11 1.87 -7.66 -3.45
N GLY A 12 2.28 -8.07 -4.65
CA GLY A 12 2.91 -7.18 -5.64
C GLY A 12 4.30 -6.64 -5.25
N TYR A 13 4.98 -7.21 -4.25
CA TYR A 13 6.30 -6.71 -3.82
C TYR A 13 7.42 -7.03 -4.83
N VAL A 14 7.93 -5.98 -5.49
CA VAL A 14 9.03 -6.08 -6.48
C VAL A 14 10.36 -5.52 -5.92
N GLY A 15 10.55 -5.56 -4.60
CA GLY A 15 11.73 -4.97 -3.95
C GLY A 15 13.04 -5.73 -4.17
N GLY A 16 14.13 -4.97 -4.31
CA GLY A 16 15.49 -5.48 -4.55
C GLY A 16 16.01 -6.53 -3.54
N PRO A 17 15.81 -6.37 -2.22
CA PRO A 17 16.29 -7.35 -1.24
C PRO A 17 15.75 -8.78 -1.45
N ASN A 18 14.50 -8.90 -1.91
CA ASN A 18 13.85 -10.19 -2.18
C ASN A 18 14.12 -10.68 -3.60
N ALA A 19 14.25 -9.79 -4.58
CA ALA A 19 14.58 -10.16 -5.96
C ALA A 19 15.91 -10.94 -6.05
N GLY A 20 16.92 -10.54 -5.28
CA GLY A 20 18.17 -11.31 -5.14
C GLY A 20 17.98 -12.64 -4.42
N LEU A 21 17.17 -12.66 -3.34
CA LEU A 21 16.93 -13.86 -2.54
C LEU A 21 16.27 -14.99 -3.34
N ARG A 22 15.32 -14.65 -4.23
CA ARG A 22 14.63 -15.61 -5.13
C ARG A 22 15.60 -16.39 -6.01
N ARG A 23 16.75 -15.79 -6.35
CA ARG A 23 17.81 -16.40 -7.17
C ARG A 23 18.87 -17.09 -6.32
N LEU A 24 19.24 -16.46 -5.20
CA LEU A 24 20.28 -16.96 -4.31
C LEU A 24 19.92 -18.30 -3.67
N LEU A 25 18.70 -18.46 -3.12
CA LEU A 25 18.38 -19.68 -2.36
C LEU A 25 18.39 -20.96 -3.22
N PRO A 26 17.82 -20.99 -4.43
CA PRO A 26 17.99 -22.13 -5.34
C PRO A 26 19.47 -22.39 -5.68
N ALA A 27 20.23 -21.35 -6.04
CA ALA A 27 21.65 -21.48 -6.40
C ALA A 27 22.52 -22.00 -5.25
N LEU A 28 22.17 -21.70 -4.01
CA LEU A 28 22.82 -22.28 -2.82
C LEU A 28 22.54 -23.78 -2.66
N ARG A 29 21.33 -24.24 -3.01
CA ARG A 29 20.96 -25.66 -2.96
C ARG A 29 21.72 -26.49 -3.99
N GLU A 30 21.92 -25.93 -5.19
CA GLU A 30 22.78 -26.53 -6.22
C GLU A 30 24.23 -26.68 -5.73
N ARG A 31 24.68 -25.82 -4.83
CA ARG A 31 26.01 -25.85 -4.18
C ARG A 31 26.03 -26.68 -2.89
N GLY A 32 25.02 -27.52 -2.65
CA GLY A 32 24.97 -28.43 -1.49
C GLY A 32 24.61 -27.77 -0.14
N ILE A 33 24.19 -26.51 -0.15
CA ILE A 33 23.65 -25.85 1.05
C ILE A 33 22.15 -26.13 1.13
N GLU A 34 21.69 -26.71 2.24
CA GLU A 34 20.28 -26.90 2.50
C GLU A 34 19.65 -25.57 2.93
N ALA A 35 19.41 -24.71 1.94
CA ALA A 35 18.82 -23.39 2.12
C ALA A 35 17.29 -23.48 2.28
N GLU A 36 16.78 -22.77 3.28
CA GLU A 36 15.35 -22.62 3.62
C GLU A 36 15.02 -21.14 3.91
N CYS A 37 13.75 -20.77 3.87
CA CYS A 37 13.31 -19.41 4.14
C CYS A 37 12.12 -19.32 5.12
N LEU A 38 12.19 -18.40 6.08
CA LEU A 38 11.06 -17.92 6.88
C LEU A 38 10.54 -16.61 6.29
N LEU A 39 9.24 -16.51 6.05
CA LEU A 39 8.61 -15.32 5.48
C LEU A 39 7.52 -14.76 6.40
N LEU A 40 7.67 -13.52 6.84
CA LEU A 40 6.59 -12.76 7.44
C LEU A 40 5.75 -12.10 6.32
N THR A 41 4.54 -12.60 6.10
CA THR A 41 3.70 -12.20 4.96
C THR A 41 2.65 -11.16 5.35
N PHE A 42 2.43 -10.16 4.50
CA PHE A 42 1.30 -9.23 4.61
C PHE A 42 0.21 -9.59 3.61
N GLY A 43 -1.05 -9.28 3.90
CA GLY A 43 -2.15 -9.41 2.92
C GLY A 43 -2.41 -10.84 2.42
N ASP A 44 -2.92 -10.97 1.19
CA ASP A 44 -3.16 -12.29 0.56
C ASP A 44 -1.83 -12.96 0.21
N VAL A 45 -1.55 -14.07 0.90
CA VAL A 45 -0.36 -14.90 0.72
C VAL A 45 -0.24 -15.42 -0.72
N ARG A 46 -1.35 -15.66 -1.42
CA ARG A 46 -1.33 -16.16 -2.81
C ARG A 46 -0.77 -15.13 -3.79
N ALA A 47 -0.82 -13.85 -3.43
CA ALA A 47 -0.26 -12.76 -4.23
C ALA A 47 1.18 -12.40 -3.84
N CYS A 48 1.79 -13.10 -2.87
CA CYS A 48 3.15 -12.85 -2.41
C CYS A 48 4.21 -13.41 -3.39
N PRO A 49 4.94 -12.55 -4.13
CA PRO A 49 5.77 -12.99 -5.25
C PRO A 49 7.04 -13.73 -4.84
N THR A 50 7.62 -13.42 -3.68
CA THR A 50 8.83 -14.08 -3.18
C THR A 50 8.51 -15.49 -2.69
N LEU A 51 7.45 -15.64 -1.89
CA LEU A 51 6.99 -16.94 -1.43
C LEU A 51 6.69 -17.87 -2.62
N ASN A 52 5.91 -17.38 -3.59
CA ASN A 52 5.54 -18.16 -4.77
C ASN A 52 6.76 -18.55 -5.61
N ALA A 53 7.73 -17.64 -5.80
CA ALA A 53 8.94 -17.93 -6.55
C ALA A 53 9.81 -19.01 -5.88
N LEU A 54 9.97 -18.93 -4.55
CA LEU A 54 10.74 -19.92 -3.79
C LEU A 54 10.07 -21.30 -3.77
N HIS A 55 8.73 -21.34 -3.59
CA HIS A 55 7.96 -22.59 -3.69
C HIS A 55 8.11 -23.25 -5.06
N ARG A 56 7.97 -22.49 -6.15
CA ARG A 56 8.15 -23.02 -7.52
C ARG A 56 9.57 -23.56 -7.75
N SER A 57 10.55 -23.01 -7.06
CA SER A 57 11.96 -23.44 -7.16
C SER A 57 12.32 -24.58 -6.20
N GLY A 58 11.34 -25.16 -5.49
CA GLY A 58 11.56 -26.26 -4.55
C GLY A 58 12.29 -25.87 -3.26
N VAL A 59 12.39 -24.57 -2.95
CA VAL A 59 13.01 -24.09 -1.69
C VAL A 59 11.99 -24.21 -0.56
N PRO A 60 12.28 -24.98 0.52
CA PRO A 60 11.36 -25.08 1.65
C PRO A 60 11.15 -23.72 2.31
N CYS A 61 9.89 -23.33 2.45
CA CYS A 61 9.50 -22.08 3.08
C CYS A 61 8.47 -22.32 4.18
N GLN A 62 8.60 -21.58 5.28
CA GLN A 62 7.53 -21.42 6.26
C GLN A 62 7.12 -19.95 6.27
N HIS A 63 5.84 -19.69 6.45
CA HIS A 63 5.35 -18.32 6.52
C HIS A 63 4.36 -18.14 7.67
N ALA A 64 4.27 -16.90 8.14
CA ALA A 64 3.24 -16.46 9.06
C ALA A 64 2.79 -15.04 8.68
N PRO A 65 1.52 -14.68 8.96
CA PRO A 65 1.10 -13.29 8.87
C PRO A 65 2.04 -12.38 9.66
N TYR A 66 2.27 -11.17 9.17
CA TYR A 66 3.08 -10.19 9.89
C TYR A 66 2.41 -9.85 11.23
N HIS A 67 2.95 -10.40 12.33
CA HIS A 67 2.38 -10.23 13.66
C HIS A 67 2.42 -8.77 14.12
N ALA A 68 1.58 -8.41 15.07
CA ALA A 68 1.40 -7.02 15.51
C ALA A 68 2.64 -6.47 16.25
N THR A 69 3.37 -7.33 16.96
CA THR A 69 4.50 -6.90 17.81
C THR A 69 5.82 -7.56 17.45
N THR A 70 6.93 -6.86 17.71
CA THR A 70 8.28 -7.42 17.53
C THR A 70 8.45 -8.72 18.30
N GLU A 71 7.94 -8.80 19.53
CA GLU A 71 8.06 -9.97 20.40
C GLU A 71 7.34 -11.19 19.82
N GLU A 72 6.14 -11.04 19.27
CA GLU A 72 5.42 -12.12 18.59
C GLU A 72 6.21 -12.64 17.38
N ARG A 73 6.74 -11.72 16.57
CA ARG A 73 7.59 -12.06 15.41
C ARG A 73 8.85 -12.82 15.85
N VAL A 74 9.51 -12.38 16.93
CA VAL A 74 10.67 -13.09 17.51
C VAL A 74 10.27 -14.48 17.98
N ARG A 75 9.18 -14.63 18.74
CA ARG A 75 8.72 -15.94 19.22
C ARG A 75 8.40 -16.88 18.07
N TRP A 76 7.74 -16.40 17.03
CA TRP A 76 7.45 -17.22 15.85
C TRP A 76 8.74 -17.73 15.19
N ILE A 77 9.72 -16.85 14.96
CA ILE A 77 11.03 -17.24 14.40
C ILE A 77 11.71 -18.30 15.27
N LEU A 78 11.74 -18.10 16.60
CA LEU A 78 12.33 -19.06 17.54
C LEU A 78 11.59 -20.41 17.53
N SER A 79 10.27 -20.40 17.37
CA SER A 79 9.46 -21.63 17.29
C SER A 79 9.70 -22.40 15.98
N ALA A 80 9.88 -21.69 14.86
CA ALA A 80 10.11 -22.28 13.55
C ALA A 80 11.46 -23.03 13.48
N VAL A 81 12.44 -22.61 14.28
CA VAL A 81 13.77 -23.24 14.34
C VAL A 81 13.94 -24.27 15.46
N GLN A 82 12.94 -24.42 16.33
CA GLN A 82 13.03 -25.26 17.53
C GLN A 82 13.26 -26.74 17.21
N GLN A 83 12.56 -27.27 16.22
CA GLN A 83 12.62 -28.70 15.87
C GLN A 83 13.84 -29.06 15.03
N ARG A 84 14.33 -28.13 14.20
CA ARG A 84 15.41 -28.38 13.25
C ARG A 84 16.33 -27.14 13.14
N PRO A 85 17.15 -26.87 14.17
CA PRO A 85 17.97 -25.67 14.23
C PRO A 85 18.99 -25.65 13.08
N PRO A 86 19.13 -24.52 12.36
CA PRO A 86 20.11 -24.42 11.28
C PRO A 86 21.53 -24.27 11.82
N ALA A 87 22.54 -24.56 10.98
CA ALA A 87 23.92 -24.22 11.30
C ALA A 87 24.14 -22.70 11.19
N VAL A 88 23.50 -22.08 10.19
CA VAL A 88 23.59 -20.66 9.89
C VAL A 88 22.19 -20.03 9.80
N PHE A 89 22.01 -18.88 10.43
CA PHE A 89 20.80 -18.06 10.36
C PHE A 89 21.12 -16.68 9.76
N VAL A 90 20.32 -16.23 8.80
CA VAL A 90 20.52 -14.97 8.07
C VAL A 90 19.29 -14.07 8.21
N PRO A 91 19.29 -13.10 9.14
CA PRO A 91 18.26 -12.07 9.20
C PRO A 91 18.38 -11.13 7.99
N ASN A 92 17.46 -11.24 7.03
CA ASN A 92 17.44 -10.41 5.83
C ASN A 92 16.36 -9.32 5.97
N ILE A 93 16.80 -8.11 6.32
CA ILE A 93 16.00 -6.86 6.40
C ILE A 93 14.76 -6.91 7.32
N VAL A 94 14.75 -7.80 8.32
CA VAL A 94 13.66 -7.92 9.30
C VAL A 94 14.21 -7.67 10.71
N PRO A 95 13.87 -6.55 11.39
CA PRO A 95 14.36 -6.26 12.74
C PRO A 95 14.13 -7.38 13.75
N ALA A 96 12.93 -7.99 13.74
CA ALA A 96 12.61 -9.12 14.60
C ALA A 96 13.53 -10.34 14.38
N ALA A 97 14.01 -10.55 13.16
CA ALA A 97 14.96 -11.62 12.86
C ALA A 97 16.33 -11.33 13.47
N TYR A 98 16.80 -10.09 13.46
CA TYR A 98 18.03 -9.71 14.15
C TYR A 98 17.92 -9.90 15.68
N TYR A 99 16.78 -9.56 16.28
CA TYR A 99 16.53 -9.87 17.69
C TYR A 99 16.48 -11.37 17.97
N ALA A 100 15.86 -12.16 17.09
CA ALA A 100 15.86 -13.62 17.21
C ALA A 100 17.29 -14.19 17.12
N ALA A 101 18.12 -13.65 16.22
CA ALA A 101 19.52 -14.06 16.06
C ALA A 101 20.31 -13.99 17.38
N MET A 102 20.09 -12.95 18.21
CA MET A 102 20.71 -12.86 19.54
C MET A 102 20.44 -14.08 20.44
N HIS A 103 19.24 -14.65 20.34
CA HIS A 103 18.87 -15.85 21.10
C HIS A 103 19.42 -17.13 20.46
N LEU A 104 19.45 -17.19 19.13
CA LEU A 104 19.96 -18.35 18.38
C LEU A 104 21.47 -18.54 18.54
N LYS A 105 22.23 -17.44 18.61
CA LYS A 105 23.68 -17.48 18.90
C LYS A 105 24.01 -18.22 20.19
N ARG A 106 23.24 -18.01 21.25
CA ARG A 106 23.41 -18.70 22.55
C ARG A 106 23.16 -20.21 22.47
N ARG A 107 22.60 -20.69 21.35
CA ARG A 107 22.38 -22.10 21.05
C ARG A 107 23.38 -22.62 20.01
N GLY A 108 24.49 -21.93 19.80
CA GLY A 108 25.57 -22.37 18.90
C GLY A 108 25.24 -22.25 17.40
N ILE A 109 24.18 -21.52 17.05
CA ILE A 109 23.81 -21.20 15.66
C ILE A 109 24.58 -19.94 15.24
N ARG A 110 25.22 -19.97 14.06
CA ARG A 110 25.97 -18.83 13.55
C ARG A 110 25.04 -17.86 12.84
N CYS A 111 25.16 -16.57 13.11
CA CYS A 111 24.25 -15.56 12.56
C CYS A 111 24.98 -14.57 11.64
N ILE A 112 24.52 -14.44 10.40
CA ILE A 112 25.13 -13.55 9.40
C ILE A 112 24.21 -12.37 9.13
N GLY A 113 24.62 -11.17 9.54
CA GLY A 113 23.88 -9.93 9.24
C GLY A 113 24.06 -9.48 7.80
N VAL A 114 23.14 -8.68 7.27
CA VAL A 114 23.19 -8.20 5.87
C VAL A 114 22.94 -6.70 5.79
N LEU A 115 23.88 -5.97 5.19
CA LEU A 115 23.78 -4.55 4.89
C LEU A 115 23.52 -4.36 3.40
N ARG A 116 22.32 -3.88 3.06
CA ARG A 116 21.86 -3.70 1.67
C ARG A 116 21.87 -2.25 1.20
N SER A 117 22.03 -1.28 2.10
CA SER A 117 21.92 0.16 1.85
C SER A 117 22.60 0.92 3.01
N ASP A 118 22.87 2.21 2.83
CA ASP A 118 23.44 3.18 3.78
C ASP A 118 22.37 4.12 4.40
N ASP A 119 21.09 3.77 4.20
CA ASP A 119 19.96 4.48 4.79
C ASP A 119 19.92 4.43 6.33
N GLY A 120 19.02 5.22 6.92
CA GLY A 120 18.85 5.29 8.37
C GLY A 120 18.52 3.93 9.01
N PHE A 121 17.77 3.06 8.33
CA PHE A 121 17.40 1.74 8.85
C PHE A 121 18.64 0.84 9.00
N HIS A 122 19.50 0.78 7.98
CA HIS A 122 20.72 -0.02 8.04
C HIS A 122 21.74 0.55 9.03
N ARG A 123 21.84 1.88 9.14
CA ARG A 123 22.66 2.53 10.17
C ARG A 123 22.21 2.20 11.59
N GLN A 124 20.90 2.14 11.83
CA GLN A 124 20.36 1.75 13.14
C GLN A 124 20.57 0.25 13.43
N LEU A 125 20.41 -0.64 12.43
CA LEU A 125 20.76 -2.06 12.57
C LEU A 125 22.25 -2.23 12.90
N ALA A 126 23.12 -1.54 12.16
CA ALA A 126 24.54 -1.50 12.42
C ALA A 126 24.84 -1.04 13.86
N GLN A 127 24.22 0.04 14.32
CA GLN A 127 24.38 0.54 15.69
C GLN A 127 24.00 -0.50 16.75
N LEU A 128 22.91 -1.25 16.55
CA LEU A 128 22.43 -2.25 17.52
C LEU A 128 23.14 -3.60 17.47
N PHE A 129 23.71 -3.99 16.34
CA PHE A 129 24.20 -5.37 16.13
C PHE A 129 25.67 -5.46 15.71
N LEU A 130 26.38 -4.33 15.56
CA LEU A 130 27.84 -4.29 15.44
C LEU A 130 28.51 -3.78 16.71
N ARG A 131 28.07 -2.64 17.25
CA ARG A 131 28.75 -1.92 18.34
C ARG A 131 28.34 -2.37 19.76
N THR A 132 27.97 -3.64 19.90
CA THR A 132 27.39 -4.18 21.15
C THR A 132 28.27 -5.25 21.77
N SER A 133 27.90 -5.73 22.98
CA SER A 133 28.58 -6.87 23.61
C SER A 133 28.65 -8.08 22.66
N GLN A 134 29.68 -8.93 22.82
CA GLN A 134 29.90 -10.13 21.99
C GLN A 134 28.64 -11.01 21.83
N GLU A 135 27.77 -11.04 22.84
CA GLU A 135 26.51 -11.79 22.81
C GLU A 135 25.50 -11.28 21.78
N ARG A 136 25.53 -9.98 21.46
CA ARG A 136 24.59 -9.32 20.57
C ARG A 136 25.12 -9.15 19.15
N ALA A 137 26.44 -9.10 19.00
CA ALA A 137 27.09 -8.91 17.72
C ALA A 137 26.72 -10.07 16.76
N MET A 138 26.54 -9.80 15.46
CA MET A 138 26.47 -10.90 14.48
C MET A 138 27.85 -11.56 14.33
N ASP A 139 27.86 -12.81 13.87
CA ASP A 139 29.09 -13.60 13.70
C ASP A 139 29.86 -13.24 12.44
N ALA A 140 29.13 -12.82 11.41
CA ALA A 140 29.67 -12.21 10.21
C ALA A 140 28.65 -11.21 9.64
N TRP A 141 29.13 -10.35 8.75
CA TRP A 141 28.28 -9.44 7.99
C TRP A 141 28.54 -9.58 6.50
N VAL A 142 27.46 -9.51 5.71
CA VAL A 142 27.53 -9.33 4.27
C VAL A 142 27.18 -7.89 3.94
N ALA A 143 28.10 -7.20 3.28
CA ALA A 143 27.89 -5.87 2.72
C ALA A 143 27.77 -5.97 1.20
N VAL A 144 26.76 -5.32 0.60
CA VAL A 144 26.55 -5.39 -0.87
C VAL A 144 27.48 -4.49 -1.69
N SER A 145 28.26 -3.64 -1.03
CA SER A 145 29.23 -2.74 -1.64
C SER A 145 30.44 -2.55 -0.73
N ASP A 146 31.57 -2.14 -1.31
CA ASP A 146 32.79 -1.81 -0.59
C ASP A 146 32.61 -0.63 0.35
N HIS A 147 31.78 0.35 -0.04
CA HIS A 147 31.41 1.45 0.85
C HIS A 147 30.78 0.93 2.15
N LEU A 148 29.76 0.07 2.04
CA LEU A 148 29.08 -0.51 3.20
C LEU A 148 30.01 -1.40 4.02
N LYS A 149 30.93 -2.11 3.38
CA LYS A 149 31.96 -2.90 4.08
C LYS A 149 32.85 -1.98 4.93
N ARG A 150 33.40 -0.91 4.35
CA ARG A 150 34.25 0.06 5.05
C ARG A 150 33.56 0.73 6.23
N MET A 151 32.26 0.98 6.13
CA MET A 151 31.47 1.54 7.25
C MET A 151 31.51 0.68 8.51
N VAL A 152 31.70 -0.64 8.37
CA VAL A 152 31.49 -1.60 9.47
C VAL A 152 32.68 -2.47 9.81
N GLU A 153 33.67 -2.60 8.92
CA GLU A 153 34.83 -3.50 9.09
C GLU A 153 35.67 -3.19 10.32
N GLN A 154 35.71 -1.95 10.77
CA GLN A 154 36.39 -1.55 12.01
C GLN A 154 35.66 -2.01 13.28
N HIS A 155 34.40 -2.43 13.16
CA HIS A 155 33.51 -2.75 14.29
C HIS A 155 33.15 -4.24 14.37
N THR A 156 33.58 -5.06 13.40
CA THR A 156 33.29 -6.49 13.38
C THR A 156 34.47 -7.29 12.85
N PRO A 157 34.81 -8.44 13.46
CA PRO A 157 35.96 -9.23 13.03
C PRO A 157 35.74 -9.93 11.67
N CYS A 158 34.51 -9.99 11.16
CA CYS A 158 34.20 -10.68 9.91
C CYS A 158 33.12 -9.92 9.12
N VAL A 159 33.54 -9.18 8.10
CA VAL A 159 32.66 -8.62 7.08
C VAL A 159 33.17 -9.01 5.69
N VAL A 160 32.27 -9.53 4.88
CA VAL A 160 32.55 -9.95 3.51
C VAL A 160 31.71 -9.10 2.56
N GLN A 161 32.33 -8.62 1.49
CA GLN A 161 31.60 -7.99 0.42
C GLN A 161 31.00 -9.09 -0.45
N ILE A 162 29.67 -9.16 -0.52
CA ILE A 162 28.98 -10.01 -1.50
C ILE A 162 27.91 -9.15 -2.16
N PRO A 163 28.13 -8.69 -3.40
CA PRO A 163 27.21 -7.77 -4.04
C PRO A 163 25.91 -8.47 -4.43
N SER A 164 24.91 -7.66 -4.79
CA SER A 164 23.73 -8.18 -5.49
C SER A 164 24.12 -8.63 -6.90
N SER A 165 23.44 -9.66 -7.41
CA SER A 165 23.69 -10.18 -8.76
C SER A 165 22.75 -9.60 -9.81
N ALA A 166 23.25 -9.50 -11.05
CA ALA A 166 22.45 -9.18 -12.23
C ALA A 166 21.89 -10.45 -12.91
N VAL A 167 20.78 -10.33 -13.65
CA VAL A 167 20.31 -11.41 -14.55
C VAL A 167 20.83 -11.10 -15.95
N PHE A 168 21.48 -12.08 -16.57
CA PHE A 168 21.96 -11.98 -17.94
C PHE A 168 20.90 -12.50 -18.91
N PRO A 169 20.79 -11.92 -20.12
CA PRO A 169 20.02 -12.53 -21.19
C PRO A 169 20.61 -13.91 -21.52
N HIS A 170 19.74 -14.85 -21.90
CA HIS A 170 20.15 -16.21 -22.32
C HIS A 170 20.99 -16.20 -23.62
N ASP A 171 20.91 -15.11 -24.38
CA ASP A 171 21.69 -14.89 -25.58
C ASP A 171 22.79 -13.84 -25.34
N ASP A 172 23.84 -13.86 -26.17
CA ASP A 172 24.88 -12.84 -26.15
C ASP A 172 24.48 -11.54 -26.88
N PHE A 173 23.18 -11.24 -26.92
CA PHE A 173 22.68 -10.01 -27.51
C PHE A 173 23.22 -8.79 -26.77
N LEU A 174 23.78 -7.86 -27.53
CA LEU A 174 24.15 -6.52 -27.08
C LEU A 174 23.40 -5.50 -27.94
N PRO A 175 22.84 -4.43 -27.35
CA PRO A 175 22.30 -3.32 -28.12
C PRO A 175 23.39 -2.75 -29.02
N ARG A 176 22.98 -2.17 -30.14
CA ARG A 176 23.87 -1.49 -31.09
C ARG A 176 23.33 -0.09 -31.30
N MET A 177 24.23 0.88 -31.36
CA MET A 177 23.87 2.25 -31.76
C MET A 177 24.05 2.40 -33.27
N HIS A 178 22.96 2.69 -33.98
CA HIS A 178 22.98 3.07 -35.38
C HIS A 178 22.90 4.59 -35.53
N PRO A 179 23.55 5.20 -36.54
CA PRO A 179 23.47 6.64 -36.77
C PRO A 179 22.03 7.17 -36.90
N ASP A 180 21.16 6.41 -37.57
CA ASP A 180 19.81 6.86 -37.95
C ASP A 180 18.71 6.57 -36.91
N GLN A 181 19.02 5.88 -35.82
CA GLN A 181 18.04 5.61 -34.76
C GLN A 181 18.26 6.55 -33.57
N PRO A 182 17.24 6.89 -32.77
CA PRO A 182 17.44 7.72 -31.60
C PRO A 182 18.18 6.98 -30.47
N LEU A 183 18.95 7.72 -29.67
CA LEU A 183 19.43 7.26 -28.37
C LEU A 183 18.23 7.06 -27.43
N ARG A 184 18.20 5.97 -26.67
CA ARG A 184 17.09 5.61 -25.79
C ARG A 184 17.60 5.39 -24.37
N ILE A 185 17.13 6.22 -23.45
CA ILE A 185 17.57 6.21 -22.05
C ILE A 185 16.45 5.69 -21.16
N LEU A 186 16.76 4.74 -20.28
CA LEU A 186 15.81 4.15 -19.35
C LEU A 186 16.07 4.62 -17.92
N TYR A 187 15.05 5.13 -17.25
CA TYR A 187 14.98 5.10 -15.79
C TYR A 187 14.06 3.95 -15.38
N SER A 188 14.53 3.09 -14.48
CA SER A 188 13.69 2.06 -13.85
C SER A 188 13.86 2.06 -12.34
N GLY A 189 12.76 2.26 -11.61
CA GLY A 189 12.78 2.28 -10.16
C GLY A 189 11.56 2.93 -9.54
N ARG A 190 11.57 3.04 -8.21
CA ARG A 190 10.52 3.72 -7.45
C ARG A 190 10.46 5.21 -7.82
N LEU A 191 9.27 5.75 -8.04
CA LEU A 191 9.06 7.18 -8.28
C LEU A 191 9.04 7.90 -6.92
N ALA A 192 10.22 8.13 -6.34
CA ALA A 192 10.36 8.75 -5.03
C ALA A 192 11.46 9.81 -4.98
N ASP A 193 11.14 11.00 -4.44
CA ASP A 193 12.13 12.08 -4.38
C ASP A 193 13.16 11.91 -3.26
N THR A 194 12.76 11.39 -2.11
CA THR A 194 13.61 11.20 -0.91
C THR A 194 14.84 10.31 -1.10
N GLN A 195 14.93 9.60 -2.22
CA GLN A 195 16.09 8.76 -2.53
C GLN A 195 16.42 8.86 -4.00
N LYS A 196 15.43 8.68 -4.88
CA LYS A 196 15.66 8.53 -6.33
C LYS A 196 15.66 9.85 -7.06
N ARG A 197 15.26 10.95 -6.40
CA ARG A 197 15.17 12.30 -6.98
C ARG A 197 14.40 12.28 -8.30
N ILE A 198 13.27 11.60 -8.32
CA ILE A 198 12.52 11.33 -9.55
C ILE A 198 12.08 12.62 -10.26
N SER A 199 11.78 13.67 -9.51
CA SER A 199 11.44 14.99 -10.07
C SER A 199 12.62 15.60 -10.82
N LEU A 200 13.84 15.47 -10.29
CA LEU A 200 15.07 15.86 -11.00
C LEU A 200 15.31 15.00 -12.23
N VAL A 201 15.18 13.68 -12.12
CA VAL A 201 15.32 12.75 -13.25
C VAL A 201 14.36 13.14 -14.37
N THR A 202 13.09 13.36 -14.04
CA THR A 202 12.03 13.68 -15.01
C THR A 202 12.32 15.01 -15.72
N ARG A 203 12.65 16.07 -14.96
CA ARG A 203 13.01 17.37 -15.55
C ARG A 203 14.26 17.28 -16.42
N SER A 204 15.27 16.54 -15.99
CA SER A 204 16.52 16.35 -16.75
C SER A 204 16.28 15.62 -18.06
N LEU A 205 15.43 14.58 -18.07
CA LEU A 205 15.04 13.85 -19.29
C LEU A 205 14.17 14.70 -20.21
N CYS A 206 13.22 15.48 -19.68
CA CYS A 206 12.43 16.42 -20.47
C CYS A 206 13.32 17.44 -21.18
N ARG A 207 14.24 18.07 -20.44
CA ARG A 207 15.20 19.02 -21.01
C ARG A 207 16.11 18.36 -22.05
N LEU A 208 16.70 17.21 -21.73
CA LEU A 208 17.60 16.49 -22.63
C LEU A 208 16.93 16.15 -23.96
N THR A 209 15.72 15.58 -23.92
CA THR A 209 14.97 15.23 -25.13
C THR A 209 14.47 16.48 -25.87
N HIS A 210 14.29 17.60 -25.19
CA HIS A 210 14.03 18.86 -25.89
C HIS A 210 15.27 19.36 -26.66
N THR A 211 16.44 19.38 -26.01
CA THR A 211 17.70 19.88 -26.60
C THR A 211 18.25 18.96 -27.70
N LEU A 212 18.13 17.64 -27.54
CA LEU A 212 18.67 16.64 -28.45
C LEU A 212 17.53 15.88 -29.16
N PRO A 213 17.14 16.27 -30.39
CA PRO A 213 16.02 15.67 -31.13
C PRO A 213 16.16 14.15 -31.37
N ASP A 214 17.39 13.66 -31.46
CA ASP A 214 17.70 12.22 -31.65
C ASP A 214 17.79 11.44 -30.33
N THR A 215 17.15 11.92 -29.26
CA THR A 215 17.10 11.24 -27.97
C THR A 215 15.65 11.04 -27.52
N GLN A 216 15.39 9.87 -26.94
CA GLN A 216 14.13 9.46 -26.32
C GLN A 216 14.40 8.89 -24.93
N ALA A 217 13.43 8.99 -24.04
CA ALA A 217 13.56 8.42 -22.70
C ALA A 217 12.30 7.69 -22.23
N THR A 218 12.51 6.70 -21.37
CA THR A 218 11.45 5.93 -20.73
C THR A 218 11.64 5.99 -19.21
N ILE A 219 10.57 6.29 -18.49
CA ILE A 219 10.49 6.20 -17.03
C ILE A 219 9.57 5.04 -16.70
N ALA A 220 10.08 3.97 -16.09
CA ALA A 220 9.31 2.79 -15.71
C ALA A 220 9.27 2.64 -14.19
N GLY A 221 8.10 2.77 -13.58
CA GLY A 221 8.00 2.70 -12.13
C GLY A 221 6.65 3.12 -11.55
N ASN A 222 6.57 3.06 -10.22
CA ASN A 222 5.51 3.67 -9.43
C ASN A 222 6.08 4.23 -8.12
N GLY A 223 5.37 5.11 -7.43
CA GLY A 223 5.77 5.66 -6.14
C GLY A 223 5.04 6.96 -5.79
N PRO A 224 5.36 7.58 -4.65
CA PRO A 224 4.56 8.67 -4.09
C PRO A 224 4.56 9.92 -4.97
N GLN A 225 5.58 10.07 -5.80
CA GLN A 225 5.74 11.20 -6.71
C GLN A 225 5.17 10.93 -8.10
N ARG A 226 4.37 9.88 -8.32
CA ARG A 226 3.82 9.59 -9.67
C ARG A 226 3.04 10.77 -10.25
N ALA A 227 2.12 11.37 -9.48
CA ALA A 227 1.34 12.52 -9.94
C ALA A 227 2.23 13.72 -10.28
N GLU A 228 3.33 13.91 -9.54
CA GLU A 228 4.32 14.96 -9.83
C GLU A 228 5.10 14.67 -11.12
N VAL A 229 5.50 13.42 -11.37
CA VAL A 229 6.10 13.01 -12.66
C VAL A 229 5.13 13.30 -13.80
N GLU A 230 3.86 12.91 -13.67
CA GLU A 230 2.82 13.16 -14.68
C GLU A 230 2.62 14.66 -14.92
N ALA A 231 2.63 15.49 -13.87
CA ALA A 231 2.55 16.94 -13.99
C ALA A 231 3.77 17.56 -14.68
N ILE A 232 4.99 17.10 -14.37
CA ILE A 232 6.21 17.55 -15.06
C ILE A 232 6.15 17.19 -16.54
N LEU A 233 5.71 15.98 -16.90
CA LEU A 233 5.58 15.56 -18.30
C LEU A 233 4.51 16.38 -19.03
N ALA A 234 3.36 16.64 -18.41
CA ALA A 234 2.30 17.47 -18.98
C ALA A 234 2.76 18.92 -19.23
N ALA A 235 3.64 19.46 -18.37
CA ALA A 235 4.25 20.78 -18.56
C ALA A 235 5.29 20.83 -19.70
N HIS A 236 5.72 19.68 -20.24
CA HIS A 236 6.70 19.57 -21.32
C HIS A 236 6.16 18.72 -22.48
N PRO A 237 5.08 19.13 -23.17
CA PRO A 237 4.39 18.30 -24.16
C PRO A 237 5.26 17.92 -25.39
N ASN A 238 6.32 18.66 -25.66
CA ASN A 238 7.27 18.38 -26.75
C ASN A 238 8.43 17.45 -26.33
N ALA A 239 8.50 17.06 -25.06
CA ALA A 239 9.51 16.13 -24.57
C ALA A 239 9.20 14.70 -25.04
N ARG A 240 10.23 13.96 -25.47
CA ARG A 240 10.08 12.57 -25.92
C ARG A 240 10.34 11.60 -24.78
N VAL A 241 9.56 11.75 -23.72
CA VAL A 241 9.67 10.95 -22.49
C VAL A 241 8.37 10.17 -22.28
N THR A 242 8.48 8.85 -22.16
CA THR A 242 7.33 7.97 -21.94
C THR A 242 7.31 7.44 -20.50
N LEU A 243 6.18 7.60 -19.81
CA LEU A 243 5.95 7.01 -18.49
C LEU A 243 5.25 5.65 -18.64
N LEU A 244 5.88 4.60 -18.12
CA LEU A 244 5.35 3.24 -18.09
C LEU A 244 4.98 2.82 -16.65
N PRO A 245 4.00 1.92 -16.49
CA PRO A 245 3.73 1.28 -15.20
C PRO A 245 4.95 0.49 -14.70
N PRO A 246 4.99 0.11 -13.40
CA PRO A 246 6.05 -0.72 -12.86
C PRO A 246 6.13 -2.05 -13.63
N GLN A 247 7.35 -2.45 -13.99
CA GLN A 247 7.62 -3.67 -14.75
C GLN A 247 8.00 -4.81 -13.81
N ASP A 248 7.49 -6.01 -14.06
CA ASP A 248 7.92 -7.21 -13.36
C ASP A 248 9.21 -7.80 -13.98
N SER A 249 9.76 -8.80 -13.31
CA SER A 249 10.98 -9.48 -13.77
C SER A 249 10.82 -10.24 -15.09
N ALA A 250 9.59 -10.52 -15.54
CA ALA A 250 9.34 -11.18 -16.82
C ALA A 250 9.39 -10.19 -17.99
N ASN A 251 8.90 -8.97 -17.79
CA ASN A 251 8.84 -7.94 -18.82
C ASN A 251 10.10 -7.04 -18.88
N MET A 252 10.83 -6.90 -17.77
CA MET A 252 12.03 -6.05 -17.70
C MET A 252 13.08 -6.38 -18.77
N PRO A 253 13.42 -7.66 -19.06
CA PRO A 253 14.42 -7.97 -20.09
C PRO A 253 14.05 -7.44 -21.48
N ALA A 254 12.77 -7.51 -21.87
CA ALA A 254 12.31 -6.97 -23.15
C ALA A 254 12.46 -5.45 -23.21
N LEU A 255 12.16 -4.76 -22.10
CA LEU A 255 12.35 -3.32 -22.00
C LEU A 255 13.84 -2.95 -22.10
N LEU A 256 14.71 -3.60 -21.34
CA LEU A 256 16.15 -3.34 -21.37
C LEU A 256 16.72 -3.48 -22.79
N ARG A 257 16.35 -4.54 -23.52
CA ARG A 257 16.86 -4.81 -24.89
C ARG A 257 16.56 -3.71 -25.93
N THR A 258 15.56 -2.87 -25.67
CA THR A 258 15.18 -1.78 -26.57
C THR A 258 15.87 -0.45 -26.27
N HIS A 259 16.64 -0.38 -25.18
CA HIS A 259 17.30 0.81 -24.68
C HIS A 259 18.83 0.72 -24.78
N HIS A 260 19.48 1.88 -24.70
CA HIS A 260 20.93 2.02 -24.88
C HIS A 260 21.63 2.45 -23.59
N ALA A 261 20.97 3.24 -22.75
CA ALA A 261 21.54 3.73 -21.50
C ALA A 261 20.54 3.60 -20.36
N VAL A 262 21.06 3.48 -19.13
CA VAL A 262 20.26 3.46 -17.90
C VAL A 262 20.66 4.62 -17.00
N LEU A 263 19.69 5.39 -16.50
CA LEU A 263 19.90 6.61 -15.73
C LEU A 263 19.54 6.41 -14.24
N LEU A 264 20.42 6.88 -13.35
CA LEU A 264 20.20 6.88 -11.90
C LEU A 264 20.77 8.16 -11.26
N MET A 265 19.91 9.01 -10.67
CA MET A 265 20.35 10.24 -9.99
C MET A 265 20.09 10.22 -8.47
N SER A 266 20.24 9.06 -7.84
CA SER A 266 19.86 8.86 -6.43
C SER A 266 20.78 9.61 -5.46
N GLU A 267 20.28 9.92 -4.26
CA GLU A 267 21.09 10.47 -3.15
C GLU A 267 21.93 9.41 -2.45
N TYR A 268 21.39 8.20 -2.32
CA TYR A 268 22.03 7.09 -1.64
C TYR A 268 21.54 5.75 -2.19
N GLU A 269 22.41 4.75 -2.13
CA GLU A 269 22.19 3.39 -2.63
C GLU A 269 22.86 2.36 -1.72
N GLY A 270 22.68 1.07 -2.02
CA GLY A 270 23.65 0.06 -1.59
C GLY A 270 24.46 -0.40 -2.78
N MET A 271 23.88 -1.34 -3.52
CA MET A 271 24.31 -1.73 -4.86
C MET A 271 23.12 -1.54 -5.80
N PRO A 272 23.19 -0.59 -6.77
CA PRO A 272 22.03 -0.21 -7.56
C PRO A 272 21.67 -1.31 -8.58
N LEU A 273 20.59 -2.04 -8.29
CA LEU A 273 20.13 -3.16 -9.12
C LEU A 273 19.75 -2.73 -10.54
N CYS A 274 19.18 -1.53 -10.74
CA CYS A 274 18.82 -1.07 -12.07
C CYS A 274 20.05 -0.87 -12.97
N LEU A 275 21.18 -0.40 -12.41
CA LEU A 275 22.43 -0.30 -13.15
C LEU A 275 22.97 -1.69 -13.47
N LEU A 276 23.01 -2.60 -12.48
CA LEU A 276 23.44 -3.99 -12.69
C LEU A 276 22.64 -4.70 -13.79
N GLU A 277 21.31 -4.61 -13.75
CA GLU A 277 20.42 -5.22 -14.75
C GLU A 277 20.61 -4.59 -16.14
N GLY A 278 20.70 -3.26 -16.22
CA GLY A 278 20.97 -2.55 -17.47
C GLY A 278 22.32 -2.92 -18.07
N MET A 279 23.39 -2.87 -17.28
CA MET A 279 24.75 -3.20 -17.69
C MET A 279 24.88 -4.66 -18.14
N ALA A 280 24.21 -5.61 -17.47
CA ALA A 280 24.15 -7.01 -17.91
C ALA A 280 23.51 -7.17 -19.31
N HIS A 281 22.60 -6.27 -19.67
CA HIS A 281 21.99 -6.19 -21.00
C HIS A 281 22.77 -5.27 -21.97
N GLY A 282 23.92 -4.75 -21.57
CA GLY A 282 24.77 -3.88 -22.39
C GLY A 282 24.35 -2.42 -22.44
N LEU A 283 23.48 -1.95 -21.54
CA LEU A 283 23.18 -0.52 -21.44
C LEU A 283 24.33 0.21 -20.76
N VAL A 284 24.65 1.40 -21.25
CA VAL A 284 25.65 2.26 -20.62
C VAL A 284 25.03 2.97 -19.40
N PRO A 285 25.59 2.81 -18.19
CA PRO A 285 25.09 3.46 -16.99
C PRO A 285 25.47 4.94 -16.96
N LEU A 286 24.49 5.77 -16.63
CA LEU A 286 24.59 7.21 -16.41
C LEU A 286 24.16 7.47 -14.96
N SER A 287 25.03 8.02 -14.13
CA SER A 287 24.66 8.25 -12.73
C SER A 287 25.32 9.46 -12.12
N THR A 288 24.63 10.14 -11.21
CA THR A 288 25.29 11.08 -10.32
C THR A 288 26.30 10.35 -9.43
N PRO A 289 27.39 10.99 -9.02
CA PRO A 289 28.30 10.39 -8.04
C PRO A 289 27.54 10.17 -6.72
N VAL A 290 27.57 8.92 -6.25
CA VAL A 290 27.00 8.51 -4.95
C VAL A 290 28.07 7.69 -4.26
N GLU A 291 28.35 7.98 -2.98
CA GLU A 291 29.43 7.31 -2.25
C GLU A 291 29.20 5.82 -1.98
N SER A 292 28.02 5.29 -2.29
CA SER A 292 27.60 3.90 -2.12
C SER A 292 28.26 2.93 -3.14
N GLY A 293 27.50 2.04 -3.80
CA GLY A 293 28.03 1.05 -4.77
C GLY A 293 28.24 1.56 -6.21
N VAL A 294 27.88 2.81 -6.53
CA VAL A 294 28.05 3.39 -7.88
C VAL A 294 29.52 3.42 -8.34
N PRO A 295 30.52 3.79 -7.51
CA PRO A 295 31.93 3.85 -7.92
C PRO A 295 32.50 2.48 -8.31
N GLU A 296 31.85 1.39 -7.91
CA GLU A 296 32.27 0.03 -8.27
C GLU A 296 31.77 -0.40 -9.66
N LEU A 297 30.75 0.30 -10.19
CA LEU A 297 30.11 0.01 -11.48
C LEU A 297 30.53 1.01 -12.57
N ILE A 298 30.74 2.27 -12.21
CA ILE A 298 31.01 3.35 -13.17
C ILE A 298 32.43 3.88 -13.02
N ARG A 299 33.27 3.55 -14.00
CA ARG A 299 34.52 4.24 -14.30
C ARG A 299 34.24 5.22 -15.44
N HIS A 300 34.32 6.51 -15.15
CA HIS A 300 33.94 7.58 -16.08
C HIS A 300 34.68 7.43 -17.42
N GLY A 301 33.93 7.38 -18.53
CA GLY A 301 34.47 7.22 -19.89
C GLY A 301 34.94 5.81 -20.26
N GLU A 302 34.92 4.86 -19.32
CA GLU A 302 35.34 3.46 -19.53
C GLU A 302 34.17 2.48 -19.48
N THR A 303 33.34 2.55 -18.44
CA THR A 303 32.15 1.68 -18.28
C THR A 303 30.86 2.47 -18.31
N GLY A 304 30.91 3.80 -18.13
CA GLY A 304 29.75 4.69 -18.18
C GLY A 304 30.11 6.13 -17.86
N PHE A 305 29.13 6.94 -17.47
CA PHE A 305 29.34 8.36 -17.16
C PHE A 305 28.87 8.72 -15.75
N LEU A 306 29.76 9.41 -15.03
CA LEU A 306 29.44 10.10 -13.77
C LEU A 306 28.98 11.53 -14.07
N LEU A 307 27.84 11.92 -13.52
CA LEU A 307 27.16 13.19 -13.77
C LEU A 307 27.33 14.11 -12.55
N HIS A 308 28.44 14.85 -12.51
CA HIS A 308 28.74 15.81 -11.44
C HIS A 308 27.88 17.07 -11.55
N GLU A 309 27.66 17.53 -12.79
CA GLU A 309 26.72 18.58 -13.16
C GLU A 309 25.60 17.93 -13.98
N PRO A 310 24.51 17.44 -13.32
CA PRO A 310 23.58 16.48 -13.92
C PRO A 310 23.01 16.87 -15.27
N GLU A 311 22.79 18.16 -15.52
CA GLU A 311 22.22 18.63 -16.78
C GLU A 311 23.27 18.67 -17.90
N ARG A 312 24.43 19.29 -17.65
CA ARG A 312 25.52 19.41 -18.65
C ARG A 312 26.09 18.04 -18.99
N ASP A 313 26.46 17.28 -17.96
CA ASP A 313 27.16 16.01 -18.13
C ASP A 313 26.24 14.95 -18.77
N LEU A 314 24.92 15.00 -18.52
CA LEU A 314 23.95 14.11 -19.16
C LEU A 314 23.85 14.41 -20.66
N GLU A 315 23.88 15.68 -21.04
CA GLU A 315 23.85 16.11 -22.44
C GLU A 315 25.13 15.71 -23.18
N GLU A 316 26.29 15.89 -22.54
CA GLU A 316 27.60 15.44 -23.06
C GLU A 316 27.66 13.92 -23.21
N ALA A 317 27.23 13.18 -22.19
CA ALA A 317 27.14 11.72 -22.25
C ALA A 317 26.20 11.26 -23.37
N ALA A 318 25.03 11.88 -23.51
CA ALA A 318 24.09 11.55 -24.57
C ALA A 318 24.69 11.78 -25.96
N ARG A 319 25.41 12.88 -26.18
CA ARG A 319 26.14 13.13 -27.44
C ARG A 319 27.21 12.07 -27.70
N ALA A 320 28.02 11.75 -26.69
CA ALA A 320 29.09 10.75 -26.83
C ALA A 320 28.52 9.36 -27.18
N LEU A 321 27.36 8.99 -26.63
CA LEU A 321 26.70 7.71 -26.90
C LEU A 321 26.05 7.61 -28.28
N ARG A 322 25.95 8.71 -29.05
CA ARG A 322 25.52 8.67 -30.46
C ARG A 322 26.61 8.08 -31.37
N ASP A 323 27.89 8.18 -30.99
CA ASP A 323 28.97 7.54 -31.74
C ASP A 323 28.93 6.01 -31.56
N PRO A 324 28.71 5.23 -32.64
CA PRO A 324 28.58 3.77 -32.55
C PRO A 324 29.81 3.08 -31.94
N HIS A 325 31.01 3.61 -32.20
CA HIS A 325 32.24 3.03 -31.68
C HIS A 325 32.37 3.25 -30.17
N THR A 326 32.14 4.48 -29.70
CA THR A 326 32.12 4.84 -28.28
C THR A 326 31.06 4.05 -27.52
N PHE A 327 29.83 3.99 -28.05
CA PHE A 327 28.75 3.20 -27.46
C PHE A 327 29.13 1.72 -27.33
N ALA A 328 29.61 1.10 -28.41
CA ALA A 328 29.94 -0.32 -28.41
C ALA A 328 31.08 -0.67 -27.44
N ARG A 329 32.08 0.21 -27.30
CA ARG A 329 33.17 0.08 -26.31
C ARG A 329 32.64 0.13 -24.88
N LEU A 330 31.88 1.17 -24.54
CA LEU A 330 31.33 1.36 -23.18
C LEU A 330 30.34 0.23 -22.82
N SER A 331 29.48 -0.16 -23.75
CA SER A 331 28.50 -1.25 -23.60
C SER A 331 29.16 -2.59 -23.25
N ARG A 332 30.23 -2.96 -23.98
CA ARG A 332 31.00 -4.18 -23.70
C ARG A 332 31.69 -4.09 -22.34
N ASN A 333 32.41 -3.00 -22.07
CA ASN A 333 33.12 -2.82 -20.80
C ASN A 333 32.16 -2.88 -19.59
N ALA A 334 30.97 -2.29 -19.70
CA ALA A 334 29.95 -2.35 -18.67
C ALA A 334 29.45 -3.78 -18.43
N ARG A 335 29.13 -4.52 -19.50
CA ARG A 335 28.68 -5.91 -19.41
C ARG A 335 29.75 -6.83 -18.85
N ASP A 336 30.99 -6.69 -19.31
CA ASP A 336 32.11 -7.52 -18.90
C ASP A 336 32.42 -7.33 -17.41
N LEU A 337 32.41 -6.09 -16.92
CA LEU A 337 32.54 -5.80 -15.49
C LEU A 337 31.46 -6.50 -14.66
N VAL A 338 30.19 -6.43 -15.08
CA VAL A 338 29.07 -7.08 -14.38
C VAL A 338 29.15 -8.60 -14.46
N ARG A 339 29.60 -9.15 -15.59
CA ARG A 339 29.79 -10.59 -15.79
C ARG A 339 30.89 -11.16 -14.90
N GLU A 340 32.01 -10.45 -14.76
CA GLU A 340 33.14 -10.88 -13.97
C GLU A 340 32.87 -10.81 -12.46
N ARG A 341 32.30 -9.69 -11.98
CA ARG A 341 32.23 -9.40 -10.54
C ARG A 341 30.84 -9.55 -9.91
N PHE A 342 29.77 -9.55 -10.72
CA PHE A 342 28.39 -9.40 -10.24
C PHE A 342 27.44 -10.47 -10.83
N SER A 343 27.99 -11.60 -11.29
CA SER A 343 27.19 -12.70 -11.81
C SER A 343 26.45 -13.47 -10.69
N PRO A 344 25.28 -14.08 -11.00
CA PRO A 344 24.57 -14.92 -10.04
C PRO A 344 25.44 -16.00 -9.44
N ASP A 345 26.28 -16.65 -10.25
CA ASP A 345 27.17 -17.72 -9.81
C ASP A 345 28.26 -17.22 -8.88
N ALA A 346 28.98 -16.15 -9.25
CA ALA A 346 30.01 -15.57 -8.38
C ALA A 346 29.45 -15.15 -7.02
N CYS A 347 28.27 -14.51 -7.01
CA CYS A 347 27.57 -14.15 -5.77
C CYS A 347 27.15 -15.39 -4.96
N ALA A 348 26.63 -16.44 -5.61
CA ALA A 348 26.19 -17.67 -4.94
C ALA A 348 27.38 -18.47 -4.38
N ASP A 349 28.51 -18.53 -5.10
CA ASP A 349 29.76 -19.15 -4.64
C ASP A 349 30.30 -18.44 -3.40
N ALA A 350 30.35 -17.10 -3.41
CA ALA A 350 30.77 -16.31 -2.27
C ALA A 350 29.86 -16.53 -1.04
N TRP A 351 28.53 -16.58 -1.24
CA TRP A 351 27.58 -16.90 -0.17
C TRP A 351 27.75 -18.33 0.35
N ALA A 352 27.89 -19.32 -0.53
CA ALA A 352 28.08 -20.73 -0.15
C ALA A 352 29.38 -20.90 0.66
N HIS A 353 30.47 -20.26 0.22
CA HIS A 353 31.74 -20.26 0.94
C HIS A 353 31.62 -19.64 2.34
N LEU A 354 30.97 -18.47 2.45
CA LEU A 354 30.76 -17.83 3.74
C LEU A 354 29.89 -18.68 4.69
N ILE A 355 28.79 -19.24 4.18
CA ILE A 355 27.90 -20.12 4.95
C ILE A 355 28.66 -21.36 5.43
N ALA A 356 29.43 -22.00 4.55
CA ALA A 356 30.23 -23.17 4.91
C ALA A 356 31.28 -22.83 5.98
N THR A 357 31.99 -21.72 5.82
CA THR A 357 33.03 -21.25 6.76
C THR A 357 32.44 -20.97 8.14
N GLN A 358 31.33 -20.22 8.20
CA GLN A 358 30.65 -19.95 9.47
C GLN A 358 30.09 -21.24 10.07
N GLY A 359 29.36 -22.02 9.29
CA GLY A 359 28.68 -23.22 9.76
C GLY A 359 29.63 -24.35 10.19
N ALA A 360 30.88 -24.39 9.73
CA ALA A 360 31.88 -25.35 10.22
C ALA A 360 32.15 -25.19 11.73
N SER A 361 32.06 -23.95 12.23
CA SER A 361 32.18 -23.62 13.65
C SER A 361 30.86 -23.69 14.42
N ALA A 362 29.74 -23.96 13.73
CA ALA A 362 28.44 -24.07 14.38
C ALA A 362 28.36 -25.32 15.26
N ARG A 363 27.68 -25.18 16.40
CA ARG A 363 27.32 -26.28 17.31
C ARG A 363 25.84 -26.13 17.70
N PRO A 364 24.89 -26.28 16.75
CA PRO A 364 23.49 -26.00 17.01
C PRO A 364 22.93 -26.92 18.09
N GLN A 365 22.32 -26.32 19.11
CA GLN A 365 21.59 -27.00 20.16
C GLN A 365 20.08 -26.77 19.98
N PRO A 366 19.22 -27.64 20.54
CA PRO A 366 17.78 -27.41 20.55
C PRO A 366 17.43 -26.02 21.10
N VAL A 367 16.68 -25.25 20.31
CA VAL A 367 16.28 -23.89 20.69
C VAL A 367 15.13 -23.98 21.67
N ARG A 368 15.32 -23.45 22.89
CA ARG A 368 14.25 -23.35 23.89
C ARG A 368 13.64 -21.96 23.85
N MET A 369 12.31 -21.89 23.92
CA MET A 369 11.59 -20.62 24.01
C MET A 369 11.95 -19.91 25.34
N PRO A 370 12.44 -18.67 25.30
CA PRO A 370 12.72 -17.93 26.53
C PRO A 370 11.40 -17.54 27.22
N VAL A 371 11.37 -17.66 28.55
CA VAL A 371 10.22 -17.23 29.38
C VAL A 371 9.99 -15.72 29.24
N ARG A 372 11.07 -14.93 29.17
CA ARG A 372 11.05 -13.48 28.94
C ARG A 372 11.95 -13.11 27.76
N LEU A 373 11.42 -12.35 26.81
CA LEU A 373 12.21 -11.75 25.74
C LEU A 373 12.84 -10.45 26.24
N CYS A 374 14.15 -10.47 26.47
CA CYS A 374 14.92 -9.29 26.84
C CYS A 374 15.52 -8.67 25.58
N LEU A 375 14.79 -7.75 24.97
CA LEU A 375 15.23 -7.01 23.78
C LEU A 375 16.04 -5.75 24.20
N PRO A 376 17.14 -5.39 23.49
CA PRO A 376 17.95 -4.20 23.79
C PRO A 376 17.12 -2.92 23.59
N PRO A 377 17.39 -1.76 24.20
CA PRO A 377 16.56 -0.56 24.00
C PRO A 377 16.27 -0.24 22.53
N SER A 378 15.04 0.19 22.20
CA SER A 378 14.72 0.60 20.82
C SER A 378 15.46 1.90 20.49
N VAL A 379 16.06 1.93 19.29
CA VAL A 379 16.75 3.12 18.75
C VAL A 379 15.94 3.75 17.60
N GLY A 380 14.63 3.48 17.54
CA GLY A 380 13.77 3.98 16.48
C GLY A 380 13.93 3.25 15.15
N ILE A 381 14.32 1.97 15.19
CA ILE A 381 14.32 1.11 14.00
C ILE A 381 12.90 1.02 13.47
N ARG A 382 12.72 1.39 12.20
CA ARG A 382 11.45 1.21 11.49
C ARG A 382 11.04 -0.26 11.57
N GLU A 383 9.77 -0.54 11.88
CA GLU A 383 9.22 -1.89 12.10
C GLU A 383 9.64 -2.59 13.41
N ASP A 384 10.24 -1.86 14.37
CA ASP A 384 10.39 -2.31 15.76
C ASP A 384 9.17 -1.92 16.63
N ASP A 385 8.06 -2.64 16.42
CA ASP A 385 6.76 -2.38 17.05
C ASP A 385 6.60 -3.11 18.40
N ARG A 386 7.52 -2.88 19.33
CA ARG A 386 7.52 -3.62 20.59
C ARG A 386 6.23 -3.46 21.38
N ALA A 387 5.84 -4.55 22.00
CA ALA A 387 4.64 -4.58 22.80
C ALA A 387 4.82 -3.66 24.03
N THR A 388 4.03 -2.60 24.12
CA THR A 388 3.76 -2.02 25.44
C THR A 388 3.03 -3.06 26.28
N PRO A 389 3.17 -3.10 27.62
CA PRO A 389 2.48 -4.08 28.47
C PRO A 389 0.96 -4.17 28.19
N PHE A 390 0.36 -3.03 27.81
CA PHE A 390 -1.02 -2.93 27.38
C PHE A 390 -1.27 -3.53 25.99
N ARG A 391 -0.41 -3.27 25.00
CA ARG A 391 -0.52 -3.86 23.65
C ARG A 391 -0.33 -5.37 23.64
N ALA A 392 0.62 -5.91 24.41
CA ALA A 392 0.88 -7.35 24.53
C ALA A 392 -0.38 -8.11 24.99
N LEU A 393 -1.06 -7.58 26.02
CA LEU A 393 -2.26 -8.17 26.58
C LEU A 393 -3.42 -8.12 25.56
N THR A 394 -3.58 -6.99 24.88
CA THR A 394 -4.63 -6.84 23.85
C THR A 394 -4.38 -7.68 22.61
N ALA A 395 -3.12 -7.87 22.19
CA ALA A 395 -2.76 -8.67 21.01
C ALA A 395 -2.89 -10.17 21.29
N ALA A 396 -2.41 -10.64 22.45
CA ALA A 396 -2.62 -12.01 22.91
C ALA A 396 -4.11 -12.34 23.04
N ALA A 397 -4.91 -11.45 23.65
CA ALA A 397 -6.36 -11.60 23.72
C ALA A 397 -7.05 -11.54 22.34
N ALA A 398 -6.55 -10.71 21.42
CA ALA A 398 -7.07 -10.64 20.05
C ALA A 398 -6.78 -11.91 19.23
N SER A 399 -5.63 -12.55 19.44
CA SER A 399 -5.21 -13.78 18.75
C SER A 399 -6.01 -15.03 19.14
N LEU A 400 -6.61 -15.02 20.34
CA LEU A 400 -7.49 -16.10 20.83
C LEU A 400 -8.95 -15.92 20.37
N LEU A 401 -9.29 -14.76 19.81
CA LEU A 401 -10.62 -14.49 19.30
C LEU A 401 -10.70 -14.84 17.81
N PRO A 402 -11.81 -15.43 17.33
CA PRO A 402 -11.99 -15.69 15.91
C PRO A 402 -11.80 -14.41 15.08
N PRO A 403 -11.30 -14.52 13.84
CA PRO A 403 -11.07 -13.37 12.96
C PRO A 403 -12.32 -12.48 12.92
N HIS A 404 -12.10 -11.19 13.19
CA HIS A 404 -13.14 -10.16 13.20
C HIS A 404 -13.09 -9.42 11.88
N HIS A 405 -14.19 -9.49 11.14
CA HIS A 405 -14.36 -8.68 9.95
C HIS A 405 -15.35 -7.56 10.28
N PRO A 406 -14.91 -6.29 10.39
CA PRO A 406 -15.74 -5.21 10.94
C PRO A 406 -17.00 -4.90 10.12
N PHE A 407 -17.03 -5.30 8.84
CA PHE A 407 -18.15 -5.07 7.92
C PHE A 407 -19.02 -6.31 7.67
N LEU A 408 -18.42 -7.43 7.26
CA LEU A 408 -19.14 -8.68 6.95
C LEU A 408 -19.48 -9.56 8.16
N ARG A 409 -18.77 -9.40 9.28
CA ARG A 409 -19.00 -10.17 10.52
C ARG A 409 -18.85 -9.27 11.75
N PRO A 410 -19.62 -8.18 11.86
CA PRO A 410 -19.48 -7.23 12.96
C PRO A 410 -19.79 -7.92 14.28
N ARG A 411 -18.85 -7.87 15.23
CA ARG A 411 -19.05 -8.31 16.61
C ARG A 411 -18.90 -7.15 17.56
N CYS A 412 -19.79 -7.06 18.54
CA CYS A 412 -19.71 -6.07 19.60
C CYS A 412 -18.52 -6.42 20.51
N ARG A 413 -17.46 -5.62 20.43
CA ARG A 413 -16.22 -5.74 21.22
C ARG A 413 -15.91 -4.39 21.85
N PRO A 414 -15.20 -4.32 22.99
CA PRO A 414 -14.92 -3.05 23.66
C PRO A 414 -14.30 -1.98 22.74
N GLY A 415 -13.37 -2.35 21.87
CA GLY A 415 -12.75 -1.41 20.91
C GLY A 415 -13.64 -0.99 19.73
N PHE A 416 -14.85 -1.55 19.60
CA PHE A 416 -15.73 -1.41 18.44
C PHE A 416 -17.18 -1.08 18.82
N VAL A 417 -17.46 -0.77 20.10
CA VAL A 417 -18.82 -0.50 20.58
C VAL A 417 -19.47 0.71 19.91
N ASP A 418 -18.68 1.70 19.47
CA ASP A 418 -19.15 2.89 18.77
C ASP A 418 -19.51 2.64 17.29
N LEU A 419 -18.94 1.61 16.68
CA LEU A 419 -19.17 1.26 15.28
C LEU A 419 -20.10 0.06 15.11
N TYR A 420 -20.34 -0.71 16.18
CA TYR A 420 -21.06 -1.98 16.09
C TYR A 420 -22.48 -1.84 15.57
N THR A 421 -23.27 -0.92 16.16
CA THR A 421 -24.68 -0.73 15.80
C THR A 421 -24.82 -0.35 14.33
N VAL A 422 -24.17 0.74 13.91
CA VAL A 422 -24.23 1.22 12.53
C VAL A 422 -23.77 0.17 11.51
N ARG A 423 -22.65 -0.53 11.77
CA ARG A 423 -22.13 -1.55 10.84
C ARG A 423 -23.05 -2.77 10.75
N ARG A 424 -23.65 -3.19 11.87
CA ARG A 424 -24.64 -4.27 11.88
C ARG A 424 -25.91 -3.87 11.14
N SER A 425 -26.42 -2.65 11.34
CA SER A 425 -27.60 -2.14 10.67
C SER A 425 -27.42 -2.02 9.15
N ILE A 426 -26.30 -1.45 8.69
CA ILE A 426 -26.00 -1.36 7.25
C ILE A 426 -25.89 -2.76 6.63
N LEU A 427 -25.18 -3.68 7.28
CA LEU A 427 -25.08 -5.07 6.80
C LEU A 427 -26.46 -5.74 6.72
N ALA A 428 -27.34 -5.51 7.70
CA ALA A 428 -28.69 -6.06 7.71
C ALA A 428 -29.52 -5.51 6.54
N ALA A 429 -29.47 -4.19 6.29
CA ALA A 429 -30.16 -3.56 5.16
C ALA A 429 -29.62 -4.07 3.81
N LEU A 430 -28.30 -4.16 3.65
CA LEU A 430 -27.68 -4.74 2.45
C LEU A 430 -28.09 -6.20 2.24
N THR A 431 -28.05 -7.02 3.28
CA THR A 431 -28.43 -8.44 3.21
C THR A 431 -29.90 -8.60 2.86
N HIS A 432 -30.77 -7.74 3.41
CA HIS A 432 -32.20 -7.73 3.09
C HIS A 432 -32.46 -7.38 1.62
N THR A 433 -31.73 -6.42 1.06
CA THR A 433 -31.87 -6.00 -0.34
C THR A 433 -31.10 -6.89 -1.31
N LEU A 434 -30.12 -7.68 -0.83
CA LEU A 434 -29.24 -8.54 -1.64
C LEU A 434 -29.97 -9.35 -2.72
N PRO A 435 -31.14 -9.97 -2.45
CA PRO A 435 -31.90 -10.71 -3.45
C PRO A 435 -32.44 -9.88 -4.62
N GLN A 436 -32.39 -8.55 -4.58
CA GLN A 436 -32.85 -7.66 -5.64
C GLN A 436 -31.73 -7.18 -6.57
N PHE A 437 -30.45 -7.33 -6.18
CA PHE A 437 -29.32 -6.91 -7.00
C PHE A 437 -29.14 -7.84 -8.20
N ARG A 438 -28.94 -7.27 -9.38
CA ARG A 438 -28.83 -7.99 -10.66
C ARG A 438 -27.74 -7.39 -11.53
N GLY A 439 -27.11 -8.21 -12.35
CA GLY A 439 -26.16 -7.75 -13.37
C GLY A 439 -24.91 -7.11 -12.78
N THR A 440 -24.44 -6.02 -13.40
CA THR A 440 -23.29 -5.24 -12.91
C THR A 440 -23.71 -4.34 -11.76
N VAL A 441 -23.13 -4.55 -10.58
CA VAL A 441 -23.25 -3.66 -9.41
C VAL A 441 -22.11 -2.64 -9.42
N VAL A 442 -22.44 -1.36 -9.31
CA VAL A 442 -21.46 -0.27 -9.18
C VAL A 442 -21.55 0.31 -7.77
N ASP A 443 -20.47 0.20 -7.00
CA ASP A 443 -20.34 0.76 -5.66
C ASP A 443 -19.67 2.13 -5.75
N MET A 444 -20.46 3.20 -5.59
CA MET A 444 -19.99 4.59 -5.67
C MET A 444 -19.62 5.08 -4.27
N GLY A 445 -18.39 5.56 -4.11
CA GLY A 445 -17.81 5.87 -2.79
C GLY A 445 -17.36 4.61 -2.04
N ALA A 446 -16.84 3.62 -2.77
CA ALA A 446 -16.60 2.28 -2.22
C ALA A 446 -15.52 2.21 -1.12
N GLY A 447 -14.66 3.22 -0.99
CA GLY A 447 -13.50 3.20 -0.10
C GLY A 447 -12.62 1.98 -0.37
N CYS A 448 -12.50 1.13 0.64
CA CYS A 448 -11.78 -0.15 0.56
C CYS A 448 -12.61 -1.34 0.04
N ALA A 449 -13.81 -1.09 -0.49
CA ALA A 449 -14.77 -2.07 -0.99
C ALA A 449 -15.09 -3.19 0.02
N PRO A 450 -15.48 -2.87 1.28
CA PRO A 450 -15.58 -3.85 2.36
C PRO A 450 -16.70 -4.88 2.17
N TYR A 451 -17.62 -4.65 1.23
CA TYR A 451 -18.74 -5.52 0.90
C TYR A 451 -18.53 -6.32 -0.39
N ARG A 452 -17.36 -6.25 -1.03
CA ARG A 452 -17.07 -6.89 -2.33
C ARG A 452 -17.48 -8.37 -2.38
N THR A 453 -17.10 -9.16 -1.37
CA THR A 453 -17.42 -10.59 -1.34
C THR A 453 -18.92 -10.84 -1.20
N LEU A 454 -19.65 -9.99 -0.46
CA LEU A 454 -21.10 -10.12 -0.28
C LEU A 454 -21.84 -10.05 -1.63
N PHE A 455 -21.42 -9.15 -2.52
CA PHE A 455 -22.02 -9.01 -3.84
C PHE A 455 -21.56 -10.08 -4.83
N LEU A 456 -20.29 -10.48 -4.79
CA LEU A 456 -19.78 -11.54 -5.67
C LEU A 456 -20.37 -12.92 -5.34
N ASP A 457 -20.75 -13.16 -4.09
CA ASP A 457 -21.42 -14.39 -3.67
C ASP A 457 -22.93 -14.40 -4.02
N ALA A 458 -23.49 -13.26 -4.46
CA ALA A 458 -24.91 -13.15 -4.81
C ALA A 458 -25.18 -13.76 -6.21
N PRO A 459 -26.06 -14.77 -6.35
CA PRO A 459 -26.18 -15.56 -7.59
C PRO A 459 -26.52 -14.78 -8.86
N ALA A 460 -27.18 -13.64 -8.72
CA ALA A 460 -27.68 -12.86 -9.84
C ALA A 460 -26.86 -11.61 -10.15
N VAL A 461 -25.78 -11.37 -9.39
CA VAL A 461 -24.77 -10.36 -9.67
C VAL A 461 -23.74 -10.96 -10.61
N THR A 462 -23.53 -10.35 -11.78
CA THR A 462 -22.59 -10.85 -12.78
C THR A 462 -21.22 -10.17 -12.68
N ARG A 463 -21.17 -8.95 -12.14
CA ARG A 463 -19.95 -8.16 -11.97
C ARG A 463 -20.12 -7.16 -10.84
N TYR A 464 -19.06 -6.89 -10.10
CA TYR A 464 -19.00 -5.84 -9.08
C TYR A 464 -17.84 -4.89 -9.41
N LEU A 465 -18.15 -3.61 -9.57
CA LEU A 465 -17.23 -2.54 -9.91
C LEU A 465 -17.25 -1.48 -8.83
N THR A 466 -16.10 -1.00 -8.41
CA THR A 466 -15.97 0.05 -7.40
C THR A 466 -15.57 1.38 -8.01
N ALA A 467 -16.13 2.47 -7.52
CA ALA A 467 -15.81 3.82 -7.94
C ALA A 467 -15.57 4.71 -6.72
N ASP A 468 -14.51 5.51 -6.73
CA ASP A 468 -14.23 6.42 -5.63
C ASP A 468 -13.33 7.60 -6.06
N MET A 469 -13.25 8.59 -5.18
CA MET A 469 -12.44 9.79 -5.37
C MET A 469 -10.95 9.50 -5.19
N PRO A 470 -10.08 9.94 -6.13
CA PRO A 470 -8.63 9.88 -6.00
C PRO A 470 -8.06 10.50 -4.72
N GLN A 471 -8.84 11.36 -4.05
CA GLN A 471 -8.47 12.13 -2.85
C GLN A 471 -9.33 11.78 -1.62
N GLY A 472 -10.16 10.73 -1.67
CA GLY A 472 -11.09 10.35 -0.59
C GLY A 472 -10.38 9.81 0.66
N GLY A 473 -10.68 10.38 1.84
CA GLY A 473 -10.03 10.09 3.13
C GLY A 473 -10.33 8.74 3.78
N TYR A 474 -11.08 7.85 3.11
CA TYR A 474 -11.49 6.52 3.61
C TYR A 474 -10.69 5.34 3.04
N GLY A 475 -9.52 5.60 2.45
CA GLY A 475 -8.49 4.58 2.34
C GLY A 475 -8.05 4.13 3.75
N PRO A 476 -7.60 2.88 3.95
CA PRO A 476 -6.95 2.52 5.21
C PRO A 476 -5.88 3.56 5.54
N GLN A 477 -5.90 4.15 6.73
CA GLN A 477 -4.92 5.17 7.17
C GLN A 477 -3.47 4.61 7.16
N ASP A 478 -3.33 3.29 7.00
CA ASP A 478 -2.08 2.56 6.88
C ASP A 478 -1.78 2.06 5.44
N MET A 479 -2.59 2.43 4.43
CA MET A 479 -2.26 2.15 3.04
C MET A 479 -1.16 3.12 2.58
N PRO A 480 -0.05 2.62 2.02
CA PRO A 480 0.93 3.48 1.36
C PRO A 480 0.21 4.32 0.31
N HIS A 481 0.55 5.61 0.20
CA HIS A 481 0.06 6.50 -0.86
C HIS A 481 0.28 5.96 -2.30
N ASP A 482 0.97 4.83 -2.46
CA ASP A 482 1.41 4.19 -3.72
C ASP A 482 0.67 2.88 -4.04
N ALA A 483 -0.31 2.46 -3.22
CA ALA A 483 -1.13 1.30 -3.55
C ALA A 483 -2.04 1.61 -4.75
N PRO A 484 -2.30 0.66 -5.66
CA PRO A 484 -3.32 0.87 -6.68
C PRO A 484 -4.62 1.28 -5.98
N PRO A 485 -5.38 2.22 -6.57
CA PRO A 485 -6.60 2.69 -5.96
C PRO A 485 -7.48 1.49 -5.58
N PRO A 486 -8.04 1.43 -4.36
CA PRO A 486 -8.92 0.33 -3.97
C PRO A 486 -10.24 0.29 -4.79
N TRP A 487 -10.43 1.25 -5.68
CA TRP A 487 -11.53 1.36 -6.62
C TRP A 487 -11.13 0.98 -8.06
N ASP A 488 -12.06 0.35 -8.78
CA ASP A 488 -11.92 -0.07 -10.18
C ASP A 488 -12.02 1.13 -11.16
N MET A 489 -12.69 2.21 -10.77
CA MET A 489 -12.95 3.41 -11.59
C MET A 489 -12.73 4.71 -10.79
N PRO A 490 -11.92 5.67 -11.27
CA PRO A 490 -11.85 6.98 -10.63
C PRO A 490 -13.18 7.72 -10.80
N TRP A 491 -13.66 8.37 -9.74
CA TRP A 491 -14.88 9.18 -9.75
C TRP A 491 -14.60 10.54 -9.14
N ASP A 492 -15.01 11.62 -9.80
CA ASP A 492 -14.79 13.01 -9.36
C ASP A 492 -15.95 13.58 -8.55
N GLY A 493 -16.89 12.73 -8.11
CA GLY A 493 -18.14 13.14 -7.48
C GLY A 493 -19.21 13.64 -8.46
N ARG A 494 -18.93 13.66 -9.78
CA ARG A 494 -19.85 14.21 -10.80
C ARG A 494 -20.15 13.24 -11.94
N THR A 495 -19.17 12.50 -12.44
CA THR A 495 -19.32 11.62 -13.60
C THR A 495 -18.45 10.38 -13.49
N LEU A 496 -19.07 9.23 -13.66
CA LEU A 496 -18.43 7.92 -13.73
C LEU A 496 -17.91 7.65 -15.15
N PRO A 497 -16.72 7.03 -15.29
CA PRO A 497 -16.19 6.56 -16.56
C PRO A 497 -16.91 5.29 -17.03
N MET A 498 -18.23 5.38 -17.18
CA MET A 498 -19.13 4.30 -17.58
C MET A 498 -20.20 4.83 -18.55
N GLU A 499 -20.48 4.08 -19.61
CA GLU A 499 -21.55 4.40 -20.56
C GLU A 499 -22.94 4.37 -19.88
N PRO A 500 -23.92 5.17 -20.36
CA PRO A 500 -25.29 5.10 -19.85
C PRO A 500 -25.88 3.68 -19.97
N GLY A 501 -26.69 3.27 -19.00
CA GLY A 501 -27.45 2.01 -19.07
C GLY A 501 -26.61 0.73 -19.01
N LYS A 502 -25.50 0.72 -18.27
CA LYS A 502 -24.61 -0.47 -18.11
C LYS A 502 -24.62 -1.09 -16.71
N ALA A 503 -25.10 -0.37 -15.71
CA ALA A 503 -25.21 -0.86 -14.33
C ALA A 503 -26.59 -1.47 -14.09
N GLY A 504 -26.65 -2.73 -13.63
CA GLY A 504 -27.89 -3.34 -13.17
C GLY A 504 -28.27 -2.86 -11.78
N ALA A 505 -27.29 -2.44 -10.98
CA ALA A 505 -27.51 -1.75 -9.72
C ALA A 505 -26.39 -0.76 -9.36
N VAL A 506 -26.72 0.24 -8.54
CA VAL A 506 -25.78 1.19 -7.93
C VAL A 506 -25.94 1.13 -6.41
N VAL A 507 -24.82 1.17 -5.69
CA VAL A 507 -24.75 1.16 -4.23
C VAL A 507 -24.01 2.42 -3.75
N LEU A 508 -24.55 3.09 -2.74
CA LEU A 508 -23.89 4.20 -2.03
C LEU A 508 -24.04 4.02 -0.51
N THR A 509 -22.99 3.60 0.20
CA THR A 509 -23.08 3.42 1.66
C THR A 509 -22.36 4.53 2.42
N GLU A 510 -23.10 5.41 3.09
CA GLU A 510 -22.52 6.56 3.84
C GLU A 510 -21.64 7.44 2.93
N VAL A 511 -22.24 7.94 1.84
CA VAL A 511 -21.55 8.72 0.79
C VAL A 511 -22.28 10.02 0.52
N LEU A 512 -23.60 9.99 0.41
CA LEU A 512 -24.40 11.11 -0.06
C LEU A 512 -24.29 12.34 0.85
N GLU A 513 -24.13 12.12 2.16
CA GLU A 513 -23.89 13.16 3.17
C GLU A 513 -22.62 13.96 2.93
N HIS A 514 -21.64 13.39 2.23
CA HIS A 514 -20.37 14.03 1.91
C HIS A 514 -20.38 14.78 0.58
N CYS A 515 -21.41 14.57 -0.24
CA CYS A 515 -21.49 15.10 -1.58
C CYS A 515 -22.03 16.54 -1.56
N PRO A 516 -21.27 17.56 -2.03
CA PRO A 516 -21.76 18.95 -2.06
C PRO A 516 -22.97 19.16 -2.97
N ASP A 517 -23.12 18.33 -4.00
CA ASP A 517 -24.26 18.32 -4.92
C ASP A 517 -24.85 16.90 -5.01
N PRO A 518 -25.70 16.51 -4.03
CA PRO A 518 -26.26 15.15 -4.00
C PRO A 518 -27.19 14.88 -5.19
N ALA A 519 -27.84 15.91 -5.75
CA ALA A 519 -28.70 15.76 -6.93
C ALA A 519 -27.88 15.33 -8.14
N ARG A 520 -26.69 15.90 -8.34
CA ARG A 520 -25.79 15.50 -9.44
C ARG A 520 -25.31 14.05 -9.30
N VAL A 521 -24.98 13.63 -8.08
CA VAL A 521 -24.57 12.24 -7.80
C VAL A 521 -25.69 11.25 -8.11
N LEU A 522 -26.91 11.56 -7.69
CA LEU A 522 -28.09 10.73 -7.99
C LEU A 522 -28.40 10.73 -9.49
N ALA A 523 -28.27 11.85 -10.19
CA ALA A 523 -28.47 11.93 -11.63
C ALA A 523 -27.44 11.07 -12.39
N GLU A 524 -26.21 11.02 -11.90
CA GLU A 524 -25.17 10.17 -12.45
C GLU A 524 -25.44 8.68 -12.21
N ALA A 525 -25.87 8.31 -11.00
CA ALA A 525 -26.35 6.96 -10.70
C ALA A 525 -27.51 6.57 -11.62
N HIS A 526 -28.48 7.47 -11.83
CA HIS A 526 -29.60 7.26 -12.75
C HIS A 526 -29.12 7.05 -14.19
N ARG A 527 -28.17 7.86 -14.67
CA ARG A 527 -27.60 7.76 -16.02
C ARG A 527 -27.02 6.38 -16.30
N VAL A 528 -26.18 5.86 -15.39
CA VAL A 528 -25.48 4.57 -15.59
C VAL A 528 -26.38 3.36 -15.40
N LEU A 529 -27.50 3.47 -14.68
CA LEU A 529 -28.44 2.38 -14.47
C LEU A 529 -29.16 1.96 -15.76
N THR A 530 -29.31 0.65 -15.96
CA THR A 530 -30.22 0.06 -16.96
C THR A 530 -31.68 0.42 -16.63
N PRO A 531 -32.60 0.43 -17.60
CA PRO A 531 -34.03 0.46 -17.32
C PRO A 531 -34.42 -0.64 -16.33
N GLY A 532 -35.18 -0.32 -15.28
CA GLY A 532 -35.51 -1.21 -14.17
C GLY A 532 -34.40 -1.42 -13.12
N GLY A 533 -33.21 -0.85 -13.34
CA GLY A 533 -32.04 -0.98 -12.47
C GLY A 533 -32.26 -0.38 -11.07
N LEU A 534 -31.59 -0.96 -10.07
CA LEU A 534 -31.77 -0.65 -8.66
C LEU A 534 -30.73 0.35 -8.15
N ILE A 535 -31.15 1.37 -7.40
CA ILE A 535 -30.25 2.10 -6.50
C ILE A 535 -30.50 1.67 -5.06
N PHE A 536 -29.44 1.40 -4.31
CA PHE A 536 -29.46 1.22 -2.86
C PHE A 536 -28.54 2.24 -2.22
N LEU A 537 -28.99 2.92 -1.16
CA LEU A 537 -28.15 3.86 -0.44
C LEU A 537 -28.39 3.83 1.07
N THR A 538 -27.39 4.26 1.84
CA THR A 538 -27.49 4.54 3.27
C THR A 538 -26.94 5.92 3.60
N VAL A 539 -27.53 6.59 4.58
CA VAL A 539 -27.09 7.90 5.08
C VAL A 539 -27.24 8.00 6.62
N PRO A 540 -26.34 8.71 7.30
CA PRO A 540 -26.38 8.85 8.75
C PRO A 540 -27.43 9.87 9.19
N PHE A 541 -28.12 9.56 10.29
CA PHE A 541 -28.99 10.51 10.99
C PHE A 541 -28.35 10.93 12.32
N LEU A 542 -27.86 9.95 13.09
CA LEU A 542 -27.27 10.14 14.41
C LEU A 542 -25.76 9.87 14.39
N TRP A 543 -24.97 10.82 13.92
CA TRP A 543 -23.51 10.67 13.87
C TRP A 543 -22.78 11.99 14.17
N PRO A 544 -21.65 11.96 14.91
CA PRO A 544 -20.81 13.14 15.07
C PRO A 544 -20.36 13.67 13.71
N LEU A 545 -20.09 14.98 13.62
CA LEU A 545 -19.47 15.54 12.43
C LEU A 545 -18.16 14.81 12.10
N HIS A 546 -17.98 14.47 10.84
CA HIS A 546 -16.85 13.66 10.38
C HIS A 546 -16.48 13.99 8.94
N ASP A 547 -15.20 13.90 8.59
CA ASP A 547 -14.66 14.39 7.31
C ASP A 547 -14.89 15.91 7.08
N VAL A 548 -14.89 16.68 8.18
CA VAL A 548 -15.04 18.14 8.15
C VAL A 548 -13.98 18.79 7.23
N PRO A 549 -14.36 19.72 6.32
CA PRO A 549 -15.68 20.34 6.18
C PRO A 549 -16.66 19.62 5.24
N CYS A 550 -16.30 18.44 4.72
CA CYS A 550 -17.06 17.66 3.76
C CYS A 550 -18.20 16.81 4.38
N ASP A 551 -18.74 17.20 5.55
CA ASP A 551 -19.93 16.56 6.16
C ASP A 551 -21.15 17.47 5.93
N ALA A 552 -21.70 17.43 4.73
CA ALA A 552 -22.58 18.49 4.24
C ALA A 552 -24.04 18.31 4.67
N TYR A 553 -24.54 17.08 4.81
CA TYR A 553 -25.97 16.83 4.99
C TYR A 553 -26.30 15.82 6.10
N ARG A 554 -27.45 16.07 6.75
CA ARG A 554 -28.19 15.08 7.55
C ARG A 554 -29.59 14.98 6.96
N TYR A 555 -29.95 13.81 6.44
CA TYR A 555 -31.18 13.64 5.67
C TYR A 555 -32.35 13.25 6.56
N THR A 556 -33.48 13.92 6.38
CA THR A 556 -34.78 13.38 6.79
C THR A 556 -35.32 12.44 5.71
N PRO A 557 -36.23 11.51 6.06
CA PRO A 557 -36.80 10.58 5.09
C PRO A 557 -37.44 11.27 3.88
N TRP A 558 -38.21 12.34 4.13
CA TRP A 558 -38.89 13.09 3.07
C TRP A 558 -37.94 13.88 2.17
N THR A 559 -36.79 14.32 2.69
CA THR A 559 -35.77 14.98 1.86
C THR A 559 -35.14 13.97 0.91
N LEU A 560 -34.79 12.80 1.44
CA LEU A 560 -34.19 11.72 0.66
C LEU A 560 -35.15 11.18 -0.41
N GLU A 561 -36.42 10.98 -0.05
CA GLU A 561 -37.48 10.59 -0.97
C GLU A 561 -37.64 11.59 -2.11
N ARG A 562 -37.74 12.88 -1.77
CA ARG A 562 -37.90 13.96 -2.77
C ARG A 562 -36.70 14.06 -3.71
N LEU A 563 -35.48 13.90 -3.22
CA LEU A 563 -34.27 13.91 -4.05
C LEU A 563 -34.25 12.75 -5.05
N LEU A 564 -34.64 11.55 -4.62
CA LEU A 564 -34.75 10.40 -5.52
C LEU A 564 -35.84 10.62 -6.58
N GLN A 565 -37.02 11.10 -6.17
CA GLN A 565 -38.13 11.37 -7.08
C GLN A 565 -37.79 12.48 -8.08
N SER A 566 -37.21 13.60 -7.64
CA SER A 566 -36.87 14.72 -8.53
C SER A 566 -35.76 14.38 -9.53
N THR A 567 -34.93 13.39 -9.22
CA THR A 567 -33.92 12.83 -10.13
C THR A 567 -34.53 11.89 -11.19
N GLY A 568 -35.80 11.48 -11.02
CA GLY A 568 -36.51 10.60 -11.95
C GLY A 568 -36.46 9.12 -11.58
N PHE A 569 -36.21 8.78 -10.32
CA PHE A 569 -36.40 7.42 -9.81
C PHE A 569 -37.88 7.15 -9.46
N ALA A 570 -38.32 5.91 -9.66
CA ALA A 570 -39.62 5.38 -9.26
C ALA A 570 -39.46 4.32 -8.15
N ASP A 571 -40.58 3.86 -7.58
CA ASP A 571 -40.63 2.85 -6.52
C ASP A 571 -39.74 3.17 -5.32
N VAL A 572 -39.70 4.45 -4.94
CA VAL A 572 -38.86 4.93 -3.84
C VAL A 572 -39.37 4.37 -2.51
N GLN A 573 -38.49 3.66 -1.80
CA GLN A 573 -38.71 3.21 -0.43
C GLN A 573 -37.60 3.75 0.45
N VAL A 574 -37.97 4.44 1.52
CA VAL A 574 -37.04 4.90 2.55
C VAL A 574 -37.40 4.21 3.86
N ARG A 575 -36.40 3.72 4.59
CA ARG A 575 -36.58 3.00 5.85
C ARG A 575 -35.48 3.38 6.86
N PRO A 576 -35.78 3.30 8.17
CA PRO A 576 -34.75 3.49 9.20
C PRO A 576 -33.73 2.34 9.19
N LEU A 577 -32.46 2.66 9.44
CA LEU A 577 -31.39 1.70 9.75
C LEU A 577 -31.49 1.14 11.18
N GLY A 578 -32.12 1.89 12.08
CA GLY A 578 -32.33 1.51 13.47
C GLY A 578 -33.29 2.48 14.16
N GLY A 579 -33.90 2.04 15.26
CA GLY A 579 -34.90 2.77 16.04
C GLY A 579 -34.32 3.38 17.31
N PHE A 580 -35.15 3.51 18.34
CA PHE A 580 -34.75 4.06 19.64
C PHE A 580 -33.63 3.28 20.32
N ASP A 581 -33.70 1.95 20.32
CA ASP A 581 -32.71 1.11 20.99
C ASP A 581 -31.37 1.15 20.26
N ALA A 582 -31.39 1.14 18.91
CA ALA A 582 -30.19 1.35 18.11
C ALA A 582 -29.61 2.75 18.31
N ALA A 583 -30.44 3.80 18.33
CA ALA A 583 -29.98 5.16 18.59
C ALA A 583 -29.32 5.29 19.97
N MET A 584 -29.92 4.70 21.02
CA MET A 584 -29.35 4.65 22.35
C MET A 584 -28.04 3.86 22.39
N ALA A 585 -28.01 2.67 21.77
CA ALA A 585 -26.81 1.85 21.68
C ALA A 585 -25.66 2.60 20.99
N GLN A 586 -25.98 3.30 19.90
CA GLN A 586 -25.03 4.11 19.13
C GLN A 586 -24.53 5.29 19.97
N MET A 587 -25.42 6.06 20.61
CA MET A 587 -25.03 7.17 21.48
C MET A 587 -24.19 6.72 22.66
N LEU A 588 -24.51 5.59 23.29
CA LEU A 588 -23.71 5.02 24.37
C LEU A 588 -22.30 4.68 23.89
N GLY A 589 -22.18 4.01 22.75
CA GLY A 589 -20.89 3.70 22.13
C GLY A 589 -20.09 4.97 21.79
N LEU A 590 -20.72 5.92 21.10
CA LEU A 590 -20.13 7.20 20.71
C LEU A 590 -19.67 8.01 21.94
N TYR A 591 -20.51 8.11 22.97
CA TYR A 591 -20.17 8.80 24.22
C TYR A 591 -18.92 8.21 24.87
N ILE A 592 -18.81 6.89 24.94
CA ILE A 592 -17.65 6.24 25.58
C ILE A 592 -16.37 6.39 24.73
N ARG A 593 -16.49 6.32 23.41
CA ARG A 593 -15.34 6.16 22.50
C ARG A 593 -14.91 7.44 21.81
N ARG A 594 -15.78 8.43 21.67
CA ARG A 594 -15.55 9.62 20.82
C ARG A 594 -15.63 10.95 21.56
N ARG A 595 -16.13 10.99 22.80
CA ARG A 595 -16.06 12.22 23.60
C ARG A 595 -14.60 12.61 23.93
N SER A 596 -14.32 13.90 23.91
CA SER A 596 -13.02 14.49 24.27
C SER A 596 -12.87 14.57 25.79
N LEU A 597 -11.82 13.97 26.36
CA LEU A 597 -11.55 13.96 27.81
C LEU A 597 -10.04 13.86 28.10
N GLN A 598 -9.65 14.23 29.33
CA GLN A 598 -8.26 14.26 29.82
C GLN A 598 -7.58 12.88 29.85
N SER A 599 -6.24 12.87 29.99
CA SER A 599 -5.37 11.68 29.83
C SER A 599 -5.70 10.48 30.74
N GLY A 600 -6.29 10.69 31.92
CA GLY A 600 -6.71 9.61 32.83
C GLY A 600 -7.91 8.82 32.32
N TYR A 601 -8.88 9.51 31.70
CA TYR A 601 -10.05 8.88 31.10
C TYR A 601 -9.66 7.92 29.96
N LEU A 602 -8.81 8.40 29.05
CA LEU A 602 -8.40 7.64 27.88
C LEU A 602 -7.62 6.38 28.24
N ARG A 603 -6.80 6.43 29.29
CA ARG A 603 -5.94 5.32 29.73
C ARG A 603 -6.67 4.28 30.58
N VAL A 604 -7.58 4.71 31.45
CA VAL A 604 -8.16 3.82 32.48
C VAL A 604 -9.66 3.62 32.30
N LEU A 605 -10.43 4.70 32.23
CA LEU A 605 -11.90 4.63 32.25
C LEU A 605 -12.48 4.15 30.93
N ARG A 606 -11.96 4.61 29.78
CA ARG A 606 -12.44 4.23 28.45
C ARG A 606 -12.46 2.71 28.22
N PRO A 607 -11.38 1.94 28.44
CA PRO A 607 -11.41 0.49 28.21
C PRO A 607 -12.39 -0.22 29.16
N LEU A 608 -12.47 0.19 30.43
CA LEU A 608 -13.41 -0.37 31.40
C LEU A 608 -14.87 -0.11 31.02
N LEU A 609 -15.22 1.15 30.71
CA LEU A 609 -16.56 1.53 30.28
C LEU A 609 -16.94 0.85 28.96
N SER A 610 -15.99 0.71 28.03
CA SER A 610 -16.26 0.02 26.76
C SER A 610 -16.52 -1.47 26.96
N PHE A 611 -15.83 -2.09 27.92
CA PHE A 611 -16.07 -3.49 28.31
C PHE A 611 -17.44 -3.66 28.96
N ALA A 612 -17.80 -2.78 29.90
CA ALA A 612 -19.10 -2.79 30.56
C ALA A 612 -20.27 -2.49 29.61
N ALA A 613 -20.08 -1.59 28.64
CA ALA A 613 -21.12 -1.19 27.70
C ALA A 613 -21.33 -2.21 26.56
N ALA A 614 -20.32 -3.00 26.19
CA ALA A 614 -20.44 -3.97 25.09
C ALA A 614 -21.67 -4.92 25.20
N PRO A 615 -21.97 -5.57 26.34
CA PRO A 615 -23.18 -6.40 26.46
C PRO A 615 -24.47 -5.59 26.34
N VAL A 616 -24.51 -4.36 26.87
CA VAL A 616 -25.68 -3.47 26.80
C VAL A 616 -25.92 -3.02 25.35
N VAL A 617 -24.88 -2.53 24.67
CA VAL A 617 -24.93 -2.17 23.25
C VAL A 617 -25.39 -3.36 22.42
N ARG A 618 -24.83 -4.56 22.65
CA ARG A 618 -25.24 -5.78 21.95
C ARG A 618 -26.71 -6.11 22.15
N LEU A 619 -27.20 -5.98 23.38
CA LEU A 619 -28.59 -6.25 23.75
C LEU A 619 -29.54 -5.26 23.10
N LEU A 620 -29.29 -3.95 23.25
CA LEU A 620 -30.10 -2.89 22.66
C LEU A 620 -30.17 -3.02 21.14
N THR A 621 -29.02 -3.23 20.45
CA THR A 621 -29.03 -3.46 18.99
C THR A 621 -29.73 -4.76 18.60
N ALA A 622 -29.80 -5.77 19.47
CA ALA A 622 -30.52 -7.01 19.18
C ALA A 622 -32.03 -6.90 19.46
N GLN A 623 -32.44 -6.03 20.37
CA GLN A 623 -33.84 -5.75 20.70
C GLN A 623 -34.48 -4.70 19.79
N ASP A 624 -33.64 -3.86 19.15
CA ASP A 624 -34.10 -2.82 18.24
C ASP A 624 -35.04 -3.35 17.16
N ASN A 625 -36.22 -2.74 17.08
CA ASN A 625 -37.27 -3.09 16.13
C ASN A 625 -37.83 -1.81 15.51
N PRO A 626 -37.14 -1.22 14.52
CA PRO A 626 -37.55 0.04 13.95
C PRO A 626 -38.85 -0.12 13.13
N PRO A 627 -39.79 0.84 13.21
CA PRO A 627 -41.06 0.75 12.50
C PRO A 627 -40.87 0.90 10.98
N SER A 628 -41.81 0.35 10.21
CA SER A 628 -41.82 0.41 8.75
C SER A 628 -42.28 1.76 8.18
N HIS A 629 -42.93 2.60 8.98
CA HIS A 629 -43.47 3.90 8.58
C HIS A 629 -42.94 5.01 9.50
N PHE A 630 -42.67 6.18 8.92
CA PHE A 630 -42.23 7.36 9.67
C PHE A 630 -43.44 8.09 10.27
N HIS A 631 -43.35 8.45 11.56
CA HIS A 631 -44.35 9.22 12.28
C HIS A 631 -43.67 10.21 13.24
N GLU A 632 -44.44 11.15 13.78
CA GLU A 632 -43.93 12.12 14.76
C GLU A 632 -43.37 11.42 16.00
N GLY A 633 -42.24 11.93 16.52
CA GLY A 633 -41.56 11.38 17.70
C GLY A 633 -40.71 10.13 17.44
N LEU A 634 -40.59 9.65 16.19
CA LEU A 634 -39.69 8.54 15.85
C LEU A 634 -38.22 8.95 15.92
N MET A 635 -37.40 8.13 16.59
CA MET A 635 -35.94 8.23 16.57
C MET A 635 -35.33 7.23 15.58
N CYS A 636 -34.28 7.63 14.87
CA CYS A 636 -33.50 6.71 14.05
C CYS A 636 -31.99 6.95 14.13
N SER A 637 -31.20 5.89 13.92
CA SER A 637 -29.73 5.97 13.87
C SER A 637 -29.21 6.42 12.49
N GLY A 638 -29.99 6.15 11.45
CA GLY A 638 -29.71 6.46 10.05
C GLY A 638 -30.84 5.99 9.15
N LEU A 639 -30.70 6.20 7.86
CA LEU A 639 -31.70 5.82 6.85
C LEU A 639 -31.05 4.94 5.79
N TRP A 640 -31.83 4.04 5.21
CA TRP A 640 -31.50 3.38 3.97
C TRP A 640 -32.66 3.51 3.00
N ALA A 641 -32.34 3.55 1.70
CA ALA A 641 -33.35 3.68 0.67
C ALA A 641 -33.06 2.79 -0.52
N THR A 642 -34.13 2.41 -1.21
CA THR A 642 -34.08 1.76 -2.51
C THR A 642 -35.00 2.48 -3.49
N ALA A 643 -34.58 2.57 -4.75
CA ALA A 643 -35.45 3.06 -5.83
C ALA A 643 -35.05 2.42 -7.16
N ARG A 644 -35.87 2.60 -8.19
CA ARG A 644 -35.65 2.02 -9.52
C ARG A 644 -35.65 3.06 -10.62
N LYS A 645 -34.81 2.85 -11.63
CA LYS A 645 -34.92 3.60 -12.89
C LYS A 645 -36.15 3.09 -13.65
N PRO A 646 -37.08 3.95 -14.08
CA PRO A 646 -38.26 3.52 -14.84
C PRO A 646 -37.89 2.73 -16.10
N SER A 647 -38.65 1.68 -16.42
CA SER A 647 -38.40 0.81 -17.57
C SER A 647 -38.78 1.45 -18.93
N PHE A 648 -39.51 2.57 -18.91
CA PHE A 648 -39.95 3.32 -20.10
C PHE A 648 -39.63 4.80 -19.91
N ALA A 649 -39.06 5.45 -20.94
CA ALA A 649 -39.00 6.91 -20.98
C ALA A 649 -40.43 7.43 -21.18
N PRO A 650 -40.93 8.40 -20.39
CA PRO A 650 -42.21 9.02 -20.68
C PRO A 650 -42.13 9.71 -22.05
N HIS A 651 -43.07 9.40 -22.93
CA HIS A 651 -43.27 10.14 -24.18
C HIS A 651 -43.43 11.63 -23.85
N ALA A 652 -42.65 12.48 -24.51
CA ALA A 652 -42.88 13.90 -24.54
C ALA A 652 -44.14 14.17 -25.37
N ASP A 653 -45.30 14.27 -24.72
CA ASP A 653 -46.50 14.80 -25.35
C ASP A 653 -46.58 16.32 -25.16
N ALA A 654 -46.89 16.97 -26.27
CA ALA A 654 -46.93 18.40 -26.46
C ALA A 654 -48.12 19.05 -25.71
N GLY A 655 -47.89 20.26 -25.20
CA GLY A 655 -48.92 21.29 -25.09
C GLY A 655 -49.65 21.42 -23.74
N THR A 656 -49.04 22.15 -22.80
CA THR A 656 -49.81 23.04 -21.91
C THR A 656 -48.88 24.17 -21.44
N PRO A 657 -49.23 25.46 -21.64
CA PRO A 657 -48.35 26.56 -21.25
C PRO A 657 -48.34 26.73 -19.72
N ALA A 658 -47.20 27.16 -19.20
CA ALA A 658 -47.00 27.49 -17.80
C ALA A 658 -47.99 28.58 -17.34
N PRO A 659 -48.61 28.47 -16.15
CA PRO A 659 -49.33 29.58 -15.59
C PRO A 659 -48.33 30.56 -14.95
N GLU A 660 -48.38 31.79 -15.45
CA GLU A 660 -47.70 32.96 -14.90
C GLU A 660 -48.01 33.19 -13.42
N ALA A 661 -47.01 33.71 -12.72
CA ALA A 661 -47.12 34.19 -11.36
C ALA A 661 -48.22 35.27 -11.24
N ARG A 662 -49.23 34.99 -10.40
CA ARG A 662 -50.09 36.04 -9.83
C ARG A 662 -49.88 36.09 -8.32
N HIS A 663 -49.17 37.13 -7.89
CA HIS A 663 -49.32 37.67 -6.56
C HIS A 663 -50.77 38.16 -6.38
N GLY A 664 -51.44 37.64 -5.36
CA GLY A 664 -52.77 38.04 -4.94
C GLY A 664 -52.95 37.69 -3.48
N GLU A 665 -52.79 38.71 -2.64
CA GLU A 665 -52.86 38.69 -1.19
C GLU A 665 -54.15 38.06 -0.67
N ARG A 666 -54.03 37.26 0.39
CA ARG A 666 -54.97 37.26 1.52
C ARG A 666 -54.27 36.71 2.75
N GLY A 667 -53.97 37.63 3.67
CA GLY A 667 -53.28 37.35 4.91
C GLY A 667 -54.16 36.63 5.93
N CYS A 668 -53.50 35.98 6.87
CA CYS A 668 -53.86 36.10 8.27
C CYS A 668 -52.57 36.03 9.08
N ALA A 669 -52.30 37.14 9.77
CA ALA A 669 -51.11 37.38 10.56
C ALA A 669 -51.19 36.70 11.93
N SER A 670 -50.03 36.32 12.48
CA SER A 670 -49.62 36.72 13.84
C SER A 670 -48.10 36.61 13.95
N PRO A 671 -47.40 37.60 14.55
CA PRO A 671 -45.96 37.79 14.37
C PRO A 671 -45.11 37.09 15.44
N LEU A 672 -43.95 36.58 15.03
CA LEU A 672 -42.81 36.28 15.90
C LEU A 672 -42.03 37.60 16.14
N PRO A 673 -41.60 37.91 17.37
CA PRO A 673 -40.78 39.08 17.63
C PRO A 673 -39.32 38.83 17.23
N ASP A 674 -38.78 39.80 16.50
CA ASP A 674 -37.39 39.90 16.05
C ASP A 674 -36.41 40.28 17.17
N ALA A 675 -35.15 39.93 16.88
CA ALA A 675 -33.91 40.61 17.23
C ALA A 675 -33.38 40.52 18.68
N CYS A 676 -32.31 39.74 18.82
CA CYS A 676 -31.24 40.01 19.77
C CYS A 676 -29.89 39.70 19.10
N THR A 677 -29.29 40.70 18.48
CA THR A 677 -27.86 40.71 18.08
C THR A 677 -27.03 41.28 19.25
N PRO A 678 -25.77 40.87 19.43
CA PRO A 678 -25.04 41.03 20.68
C PRO A 678 -24.31 42.38 20.75
N ALA A 679 -24.29 42.98 21.94
CA ALA A 679 -23.42 44.11 22.27
C ALA A 679 -22.00 43.59 22.59
N ALA A 680 -21.00 44.20 21.95
CA ALA A 680 -19.59 44.10 22.29
C ALA A 680 -19.23 45.13 23.39
N PRO A 681 -18.06 45.01 24.05
CA PRO A 681 -17.83 45.52 25.41
C PRO A 681 -17.28 46.94 25.45
N GLU A 682 -17.66 47.70 26.49
CA GLU A 682 -16.94 48.91 26.90
C GLU A 682 -16.37 48.76 28.31
N GLN A 683 -15.19 49.36 28.46
CA GLN A 683 -14.27 49.33 29.58
C GLN A 683 -14.78 50.16 30.76
N SER A 684 -14.67 49.61 31.98
CA SER A 684 -14.13 50.29 33.18
C SER A 684 -14.14 49.32 34.36
#